data_AF-A0A414Z738-F1
#
_entry.id   AF-A0A414Z738-F1
#
_cell.length_a   1.000
_cell.length_b   1.000
_cell.length_c   1.000
_cell.angle_alpha   90.00
_cell.angle_beta   90.00
_cell.angle_gamma   90.00
#
_symmetry.space_group_name_H-M   'P 1'
#
loop_
_entity.id
_entity.type
_entity.pdbx_description
1 polymer ?
#
loop_
_entity_poly.entity_id
_entity_poly.type
_entity_poly.pdbx_seq_one_letter_code
_entity_poly.pdbx_strand_id
1 'polypeptide(L)'
;MKQRKMKQIVFLSLMSVLLLGSCTDRDVYQGGGEETGKNTPLKPSEVFDFSMMQQVKVNVDYGFTSDYYITFDLYSQAPMKEENDSWVKDESLSPVYSAPTDKKGRYSGTVEIPSDITEVWLYTDYLGAISPVKLTISNGEINYNQKAYIAALQAKTRGTTAGGYKYLDDWSILPGVDWDMYGMPNNVEADLSIPPAATLYSIKEIYAKKAGKTIKDFYPAWFEGNITSEIKIIKETELSLVFIASSASWNNAVGYFSYPTGSIPTPDNVKKVIAFPNASAISKTSDGQRAGALLCGHEVKLKYWNSEKQQFEDKFPANVSIGWCLEGNGFNNGDIVRRSYGGTRYSYSSMNSDNSQRVVALRDSETDQLVAIGFEDNVDFDYCDATFYLKIAESSAIDPGGPELPPVNPPSNVTTTYKGTLAYEDQWPAQRDYDMNDVMVTYQSTLYRNVLNSKIYKIVDEFTPLHSGGTHICGFGYQLHNLAPDRVRSIEVSGPDGWKIETDQSHPTVILFDNMKSVLNQKFTVTTELADVDLSQVTPPYNPFIFVNGRSREVHLVNYAPTDKADESFFNTSDDMSNINEGIYYITRYGEEVDIMPFAINLPTLDFEVPTESVKIYDTYSGFIDWVKSKGTTNKDWYKKKK
;
A
#
# COMPACT_ATOMS: atom_id res chain seq x y z
N MET A 1 -50.45 51.09 -86.28
CA MET A 1 -51.79 51.51 -85.85
C MET A 1 -51.84 51.53 -84.32
N LYS A 2 -52.01 52.73 -83.74
CA LYS A 2 -52.49 53.10 -82.38
C LYS A 2 -52.02 52.25 -81.18
N GLN A 3 -51.04 52.70 -80.40
CA GLN A 3 -51.13 53.64 -79.25
C GLN A 3 -52.13 53.26 -78.14
N ARG A 4 -51.61 52.99 -76.93
CA ARG A 4 -51.98 53.56 -75.60
C ARG A 4 -51.42 52.66 -74.49
N LYS A 5 -50.96 53.11 -73.32
CA LYS A 5 -50.48 54.39 -72.80
C LYS A 5 -49.90 54.04 -71.42
N MET A 6 -48.61 54.31 -71.24
CA MET A 6 -47.92 54.90 -70.08
C MET A 6 -48.74 55.19 -68.79
N LYS A 7 -48.20 54.75 -67.64
CA LYS A 7 -48.04 55.59 -66.43
C LYS A 7 -46.68 55.32 -65.76
N GLN A 8 -45.95 56.41 -65.53
CA GLN A 8 -44.71 56.57 -64.76
C GLN A 8 -44.99 56.36 -63.25
N ILE A 9 -44.03 56.04 -62.36
CA ILE A 9 -43.05 56.96 -61.73
C ILE A 9 -41.88 56.16 -61.05
N VAL A 10 -40.66 56.48 -61.50
CA VAL A 10 -39.33 56.73 -60.88
C VAL A 10 -39.04 56.48 -59.36
N PHE A 11 -37.90 55.80 -59.12
CA PHE A 11 -36.92 55.77 -57.98
C PHE A 11 -37.40 55.34 -56.56
N LEU A 12 -36.70 54.52 -55.76
CA LEU A 12 -35.29 54.54 -55.34
C LEU A 12 -34.74 53.16 -54.88
N SER A 13 -33.42 52.99 -54.92
CA SER A 13 -32.53 51.88 -54.51
C SER A 13 -32.52 51.48 -53.02
N LEU A 14 -32.23 50.21 -52.67
CA LEU A 14 -30.99 49.67 -52.00
C LEU A 14 -31.20 48.25 -51.41
N MET A 15 -30.19 47.37 -51.57
CA MET A 15 -29.63 46.32 -50.65
C MET A 15 -30.53 45.63 -49.60
N SER A 16 -30.46 44.33 -49.25
CA SER A 16 -29.57 43.19 -49.54
C SER A 16 -30.20 41.90 -48.95
N VAL A 17 -29.98 40.79 -49.65
CA VAL A 17 -29.66 39.40 -49.22
C VAL A 17 -30.25 38.85 -47.90
N LEU A 18 -31.05 37.77 -48.03
CA LEU A 18 -30.86 36.46 -47.37
C LEU A 18 -31.96 35.50 -47.85
N LEU A 19 -31.58 34.41 -48.53
CA LEU A 19 -32.48 33.30 -48.85
C LEU A 19 -31.88 32.00 -48.33
N LEU A 20 -32.65 31.37 -47.44
CA LEU A 20 -32.54 29.97 -47.03
C LEU A 20 -32.99 29.06 -48.18
N GLY A 21 -32.35 27.90 -48.31
CA GLY A 21 -32.75 26.83 -49.22
C GLY A 21 -32.03 25.53 -48.89
N SER A 22 -32.82 24.53 -48.50
CA SER A 22 -32.46 23.22 -47.96
C SER A 22 -32.14 22.18 -49.05
N CYS A 23 -31.25 21.24 -48.70
CA CYS A 23 -31.11 19.83 -49.11
C CYS A 23 -31.38 19.43 -50.58
N THR A 24 -30.33 18.95 -51.26
CA THR A 24 -29.93 17.52 -51.36
C THR A 24 -28.92 17.43 -52.49
N ASP A 25 -27.73 16.88 -52.24
CA ASP A 25 -26.96 16.26 -53.31
C ASP A 25 -26.15 15.08 -52.78
N ARG A 26 -26.22 14.01 -53.58
CA ARG A 26 -25.40 12.81 -53.47
C ARG A 26 -23.98 13.18 -53.94
N ASP A 27 -22.96 12.93 -53.12
CA ASP A 27 -21.58 12.80 -53.58
C ASP A 27 -21.15 11.36 -53.25
N VAL A 28 -21.28 10.39 -54.16
CA VAL A 28 -20.36 10.05 -55.26
C VAL A 28 -18.90 10.00 -54.81
N TYR A 29 -18.43 8.77 -54.64
CA TYR A 29 -17.01 8.40 -54.60
C TYR A 29 -16.19 9.22 -55.59
N GLN A 30 -15.24 10.01 -55.08
CA GLN A 30 -14.06 10.42 -55.84
C GLN A 30 -12.85 9.71 -55.25
N GLY A 31 -12.27 8.82 -56.05
CA GLY A 31 -10.94 8.29 -55.80
C GLY A 31 -9.91 9.42 -55.93
N GLY A 32 -9.13 9.61 -54.87
CA GLY A 32 -7.85 10.31 -54.90
C GLY A 32 -6.77 9.33 -54.48
N GLY A 33 -5.93 8.92 -55.42
CA GLY A 33 -4.70 8.19 -55.14
C GLY A 33 -3.67 9.13 -54.50
N GLU A 34 -2.91 8.57 -53.55
CA GLU A 34 -1.62 9.06 -53.06
C GLU A 34 -1.58 10.53 -52.59
N GLU A 35 -2.22 10.86 -51.47
CA GLU A 35 -1.75 11.94 -50.57
C GLU A 35 -2.45 12.02 -49.19
N THR A 36 -3.39 11.13 -48.86
CA THR A 36 -3.87 10.97 -47.48
C THR A 36 -3.76 9.50 -47.11
N GLY A 37 -3.11 9.16 -46.00
CA GLY A 37 -2.94 7.77 -45.52
C GLY A 37 -4.24 7.05 -45.12
N LYS A 38 -5.39 7.50 -45.64
CA LYS A 38 -6.71 6.88 -45.44
C LYS A 38 -6.67 5.47 -46.06
N ASN A 39 -7.04 4.47 -45.27
CA ASN A 39 -7.00 3.03 -45.59
C ASN A 39 -5.63 2.35 -45.56
N THR A 40 -4.57 3.02 -45.09
CA THR A 40 -3.28 2.34 -44.81
C THR A 40 -3.20 2.02 -43.32
N PRO A 41 -3.17 0.75 -42.90
CA PRO A 41 -3.02 0.39 -41.49
C PRO A 41 -1.79 1.03 -40.83
N LEU A 42 -1.85 1.30 -39.53
CA LEU A 42 -0.70 1.80 -38.76
C LEU A 42 0.43 0.76 -38.70
N LYS A 43 1.67 1.24 -38.74
CA LYS A 43 2.85 0.42 -38.45
C LYS A 43 3.17 0.45 -36.95
N PRO A 44 3.80 -0.60 -36.40
CA PRO A 44 4.21 -0.62 -34.98
C PRO A 44 5.03 0.60 -34.53
N SER A 45 5.85 1.19 -35.42
CA SER A 45 6.65 2.39 -35.11
C SER A 45 5.83 3.67 -34.92
N GLU A 46 4.60 3.71 -35.42
CA GLU A 46 3.69 4.86 -35.34
C GLU A 46 2.83 4.83 -34.06
N VAL A 47 2.72 3.68 -33.40
CA VAL A 47 1.76 3.47 -32.32
C VAL A 47 2.24 4.04 -30.98
N PHE A 48 1.29 4.58 -30.24
CA PHE A 48 1.33 4.89 -28.83
C PHE A 48 0.12 4.16 -28.20
N ASP A 49 0.33 3.46 -27.10
CA ASP A 49 -0.69 2.59 -26.49
C ASP A 49 -1.71 3.33 -25.61
N PHE A 50 -1.49 4.63 -25.38
CA PHE A 50 -2.31 5.47 -24.50
C PHE A 50 -2.41 4.93 -23.05
N SER A 51 -1.43 4.12 -22.62
CA SER A 51 -1.39 3.62 -21.26
C SER A 51 -0.96 4.72 -20.29
N MET A 52 -1.74 4.89 -19.22
CA MET A 52 -1.38 5.72 -18.06
C MET A 52 -0.69 4.92 -16.96
N MET A 53 -0.41 3.65 -17.22
CA MET A 53 0.29 2.73 -16.33
C MET A 53 1.74 2.55 -16.78
N GLN A 54 2.63 2.26 -15.83
CA GLN A 54 4.01 1.86 -16.09
C GLN A 54 4.27 0.49 -15.47
N GLN A 55 5.05 -0.32 -16.17
CA GLN A 55 5.58 -1.56 -15.60
C GLN A 55 6.80 -1.25 -14.75
N VAL A 56 6.78 -1.71 -13.50
CA VAL A 56 7.88 -1.54 -12.54
C VAL A 56 8.32 -2.89 -12.03
N LYS A 57 9.61 -3.17 -12.15
CA LYS A 57 10.22 -4.34 -11.51
C LYS A 57 10.50 -4.03 -10.05
N VAL A 58 9.90 -4.79 -9.15
CA VAL A 58 10.02 -4.62 -7.70
C VAL A 58 10.86 -5.76 -7.15
N ASN A 59 11.97 -5.42 -6.49
CA ASN A 59 12.82 -6.35 -5.77
C ASN A 59 12.93 -5.89 -4.31
N VAL A 60 12.50 -6.74 -3.38
CA VAL A 60 12.53 -6.48 -1.93
C VAL A 60 13.26 -7.64 -1.27
N ASP A 61 14.20 -7.33 -0.38
CA ASP A 61 14.92 -8.30 0.43
C ASP A 61 15.09 -7.78 1.87
N TYR A 62 14.32 -8.36 2.79
CA TYR A 62 14.42 -8.07 4.22
C TYR A 62 15.56 -8.81 4.93
N GLY A 63 16.20 -9.78 4.25
CA GLY A 63 17.39 -10.46 4.75
C GLY A 63 17.13 -11.47 5.88
N PHE A 64 15.95 -12.08 5.94
CA PHE A 64 15.65 -13.06 6.98
C PHE A 64 16.47 -14.34 6.80
N THR A 65 17.08 -14.81 7.88
CA THR A 65 17.85 -16.06 7.93
C THR A 65 16.95 -17.27 8.22
N SER A 66 15.93 -17.09 9.05
CA SER A 66 14.91 -18.08 9.39
C SER A 66 13.69 -17.99 8.47
N ASP A 67 12.86 -19.04 8.45
CA ASP A 67 11.60 -19.03 7.70
C ASP A 67 10.59 -18.12 8.38
N TYR A 68 10.16 -17.06 7.70
CA TYR A 68 9.22 -16.06 8.19
C TYR A 68 8.48 -15.42 7.00
N TYR A 69 7.18 -15.72 6.87
CA TYR A 69 6.35 -15.15 5.82
C TYR A 69 5.79 -13.80 6.26
N ILE A 70 6.02 -12.78 5.45
CA ILE A 70 5.45 -11.44 5.67
C ILE A 70 4.83 -10.91 4.39
N THR A 71 3.93 -9.95 4.55
CA THR A 71 3.38 -9.17 3.43
C THR A 71 3.94 -7.76 3.47
N PHE A 72 4.00 -7.12 2.31
CA PHE A 72 4.36 -5.71 2.20
C PHE A 72 3.39 -4.98 1.28
N ASP A 73 3.33 -3.68 1.48
CA ASP A 73 2.55 -2.72 0.74
C ASP A 73 3.48 -1.67 0.12
N LEU A 74 3.11 -1.17 -1.05
CA LEU A 74 3.68 0.02 -1.67
C LEU A 74 2.61 1.12 -1.65
N TYR A 75 2.94 2.26 -1.08
CA TYR A 75 2.06 3.44 -1.05
C TYR A 75 2.64 4.57 -1.90
N SER A 76 1.79 5.35 -2.57
CA SER A 76 2.20 6.57 -3.26
C SER A 76 2.42 7.76 -2.33
N GLN A 77 2.01 7.64 -1.07
CA GLN A 77 2.09 8.66 -0.01
C GLN A 77 2.63 8.03 1.27
N ALA A 78 3.06 8.85 2.23
CA ALA A 78 3.57 8.35 3.50
C ALA A 78 2.46 7.59 4.24
N PRO A 79 2.64 6.29 4.56
CA PRO A 79 1.56 5.44 5.06
C PRO A 79 1.36 5.54 6.57
N MET A 80 2.13 6.39 7.25
CA MET A 80 2.11 6.55 8.70
C MET A 80 1.78 8.00 9.06
N LYS A 81 1.00 8.17 10.12
CA LYS A 81 0.67 9.46 10.73
C LYS A 81 0.77 9.35 12.25
N GLU A 82 0.96 10.50 12.90
CA GLU A 82 1.02 10.58 14.36
C GLU A 82 -0.39 10.78 14.93
N GLU A 83 -0.80 9.93 15.88
CA GLU A 83 -2.08 10.02 16.59
C GLU A 83 -1.90 9.63 18.05
N ASN A 84 -2.30 10.51 18.99
CA ASN A 84 -2.27 10.26 20.44
C ASN A 84 -0.91 9.76 20.96
N ASP A 85 0.18 10.47 20.63
CA ASP A 85 1.56 10.12 21.01
C ASP A 85 2.15 8.85 20.36
N SER A 86 1.46 8.25 19.37
CA SER A 86 1.92 7.05 18.66
C SER A 86 1.91 7.21 17.14
N TRP A 87 2.88 6.59 16.46
CA TRP A 87 2.87 6.47 15.00
C TRP A 87 1.99 5.30 14.57
N VAL A 88 0.90 5.61 13.88
CA VAL A 88 -0.09 4.62 13.41
C VAL A 88 -0.20 4.63 11.89
N LYS A 89 -0.66 3.52 11.33
CA LYS A 89 -0.96 3.39 9.90
C LYS A 89 -2.10 4.34 9.53
N ASP A 90 -1.98 5.03 8.41
CA ASP A 90 -3.09 5.81 7.86
C ASP A 90 -4.05 4.92 7.08
N GLU A 91 -5.06 4.40 7.78
CA GLU A 91 -6.10 3.53 7.22
C GLU A 91 -6.98 4.21 6.15
N SER A 92 -6.86 5.54 5.95
CA SER A 92 -7.53 6.23 4.85
C SER A 92 -6.83 6.05 3.51
N LEU A 93 -5.56 5.63 3.53
CA LEU A 93 -4.76 5.40 2.33
C LEU A 93 -4.89 3.96 1.87
N SER A 94 -5.04 3.77 0.57
CA SER A 94 -4.93 2.45 -0.06
C SER A 94 -3.53 2.28 -0.68
N PRO A 95 -2.92 1.08 -0.56
CA PRO A 95 -1.67 0.80 -1.25
C PRO A 95 -1.90 0.76 -2.76
N VAL A 96 -0.88 1.13 -3.53
CA VAL A 96 -0.87 0.97 -4.99
C VAL A 96 -0.53 -0.47 -5.39
N TYR A 97 0.13 -1.21 -4.50
CA TYR A 97 0.43 -2.62 -4.68
C TYR A 97 0.67 -3.29 -3.33
N SER A 98 0.30 -4.57 -3.22
CA SER A 98 0.56 -5.40 -2.04
C SER A 98 0.94 -6.81 -2.48
N ALA A 99 1.88 -7.44 -1.77
CA ALA A 99 2.31 -8.79 -2.09
C ALA A 99 2.91 -9.53 -0.87
N PRO A 100 2.90 -10.87 -0.89
CA PRO A 100 3.67 -11.66 0.05
C PRO A 100 5.13 -11.73 -0.38
N THR A 101 6.00 -11.90 0.60
CA THR A 101 7.38 -12.34 0.38
C THR A 101 7.47 -13.86 0.35
N ASP A 102 8.58 -14.40 -0.17
CA ASP A 102 8.96 -15.77 0.13
C ASP A 102 9.30 -15.94 1.62
N LYS A 103 9.50 -17.18 2.05
CA LYS A 103 9.80 -17.49 3.45
C LYS A 103 11.10 -16.86 3.99
N LYS A 104 11.93 -16.24 3.15
CA LYS A 104 13.16 -15.53 3.56
C LYS A 104 13.00 -14.01 3.47
N GLY A 105 11.76 -13.51 3.34
CA GLY A 105 11.50 -12.08 3.25
C GLY A 105 11.90 -11.48 1.92
N ARG A 106 11.91 -12.26 0.83
CA ARG A 106 12.29 -11.78 -0.52
C ARG A 106 11.10 -11.73 -1.46
N TYR A 107 11.07 -10.74 -2.33
CA TYR A 107 10.11 -10.63 -3.42
C TYR A 107 10.82 -10.15 -4.69
N SER A 108 10.44 -10.71 -5.84
CA SER A 108 10.82 -10.22 -7.15
C SER A 108 9.67 -10.43 -8.13
N GLY A 109 9.25 -9.36 -8.80
CA GLY A 109 8.18 -9.42 -9.79
C GLY A 109 7.98 -8.08 -10.50
N THR A 110 7.27 -8.11 -11.62
CA THR A 110 6.85 -6.91 -12.35
C THR A 110 5.42 -6.56 -11.96
N VAL A 111 5.16 -5.28 -11.71
CA VAL A 111 3.85 -4.76 -11.30
C VAL A 111 3.47 -3.58 -12.20
N GLU A 112 2.17 -3.35 -12.38
CA GLU A 112 1.67 -2.15 -13.05
C GLU A 112 1.19 -1.13 -12.02
N ILE A 113 1.74 0.09 -12.11
CA ILE A 113 1.35 1.23 -11.27
C ILE A 113 1.12 2.46 -12.13
N PRO A 114 0.37 3.47 -11.66
CA PRO A 114 0.21 4.73 -12.38
C PRO A 114 1.54 5.38 -12.76
N SER A 115 1.65 5.87 -13.98
CA SER A 115 2.89 6.36 -14.60
C SER A 115 3.40 7.68 -14.01
N ASP A 116 2.52 8.44 -13.35
CA ASP A 116 2.79 9.68 -12.64
C ASP A 116 3.46 9.46 -11.27
N ILE A 117 3.42 8.22 -10.75
CA ILE A 117 4.12 7.85 -9.52
C ILE A 117 5.60 7.66 -9.81
N THR A 118 6.45 8.43 -9.13
CA THR A 118 7.92 8.36 -9.27
C THR A 118 8.61 7.91 -7.98
N GLU A 119 7.89 7.93 -6.87
CA GLU A 119 8.35 7.51 -5.55
C GLU A 119 7.25 6.69 -4.87
N VAL A 120 7.65 5.73 -4.05
CA VAL A 120 6.75 4.93 -3.23
C VAL A 120 7.28 4.80 -1.81
N TRP A 121 6.41 4.44 -0.89
CA TRP A 121 6.74 4.02 0.46
C TRP A 121 6.55 2.51 0.58
N LEU A 122 7.64 1.78 0.79
CA LEU A 122 7.61 0.37 1.16
C LEU A 122 7.21 0.26 2.63
N TYR A 123 6.11 -0.42 2.89
CA TYR A 123 5.54 -0.58 4.21
C TYR A 123 5.28 -2.05 4.53
N THR A 124 5.56 -2.41 5.77
CA THR A 124 5.14 -3.65 6.42
C THR A 124 5.10 -3.41 7.92
N ASP A 125 4.18 -4.03 8.62
CA ASP A 125 4.07 -4.00 10.09
C ASP A 125 4.66 -5.27 10.74
N TYR A 126 5.29 -6.14 9.94
CA TYR A 126 5.90 -7.35 10.45
C TYR A 126 7.26 -7.05 11.11
N LEU A 127 7.38 -7.47 12.37
CA LEU A 127 8.56 -7.28 13.19
C LEU A 127 9.80 -7.90 12.55
N GLY A 128 10.95 -7.22 12.63
CA GLY A 128 12.19 -7.63 11.99
C GLY A 128 12.44 -7.00 10.61
N ALA A 129 11.41 -6.46 9.97
CA ALA A 129 11.52 -5.63 8.78
C ALA A 129 11.62 -4.14 9.15
N ILE A 130 12.52 -3.40 8.49
CA ILE A 130 12.59 -1.94 8.60
C ILE A 130 11.49 -1.33 7.72
N SER A 131 10.65 -0.52 8.34
CA SER A 131 9.47 0.08 7.71
C SER A 131 9.03 1.34 8.49
N PRO A 132 8.38 2.32 7.82
CA PRO A 132 8.29 2.46 6.36
C PRO A 132 9.61 2.93 5.74
N VAL A 133 9.81 2.70 4.44
CA VAL A 133 10.98 3.16 3.68
C VAL A 133 10.56 3.87 2.41
N LYS A 134 10.96 5.14 2.24
CA LYS A 134 10.76 5.87 0.99
C LYS A 134 11.76 5.39 -0.08
N LEU A 135 11.26 5.04 -1.26
CA LEU A 135 12.02 4.51 -2.39
C LEU A 135 11.65 5.27 -3.67
N THR A 136 12.64 5.54 -4.51
CA THR A 136 12.44 6.15 -5.83
C THR A 136 12.38 5.07 -6.90
N ILE A 137 11.46 5.20 -7.86
CA ILE A 137 11.42 4.36 -9.05
C ILE A 137 12.49 4.87 -10.01
N SER A 138 13.53 4.07 -10.23
CA SER A 138 14.67 4.44 -11.08
C SER A 138 14.80 3.43 -12.21
N ASN A 139 14.80 3.91 -13.46
CA ASN A 139 14.87 3.06 -14.66
C ASN A 139 13.81 1.93 -14.69
N GLY A 140 12.60 2.21 -14.20
CA GLY A 140 11.52 1.22 -14.14
C GLY A 140 11.70 0.17 -13.04
N GLU A 141 12.57 0.41 -12.05
CA GLU A 141 12.80 -0.52 -10.94
C GLU A 141 12.65 0.12 -9.56
N ILE A 142 12.18 -0.69 -8.61
CA ILE A 142 12.26 -0.45 -7.16
C ILE A 142 13.15 -1.56 -6.60
N ASN A 143 14.23 -1.16 -5.93
CA ASN A 143 15.18 -2.09 -5.33
C ASN A 143 15.36 -1.76 -3.85
N TYR A 144 15.05 -2.70 -2.97
CA TYR A 144 15.26 -2.61 -1.54
C TYR A 144 16.02 -3.83 -1.01
N ASN A 145 17.11 -3.56 -0.30
CA ASN A 145 17.84 -4.56 0.47
C ASN A 145 18.09 -4.00 1.87
N GLN A 146 17.52 -4.63 2.89
CA GLN A 146 17.56 -4.16 4.27
C GLN A 146 19.00 -4.03 4.80
N LYS A 147 19.87 -5.00 4.49
CA LYS A 147 21.28 -4.96 4.93
C LYS A 147 22.03 -3.76 4.35
N ALA A 148 21.86 -3.50 3.06
CA ALA A 148 22.45 -2.33 2.41
C ALA A 148 21.86 -1.01 2.96
N TYR A 149 20.55 -0.98 3.22
CA TYR A 149 19.87 0.16 3.81
C TYR A 149 20.42 0.50 5.21
N ILE A 150 20.58 -0.50 6.08
CA ILE A 150 21.19 -0.34 7.42
C ILE A 150 22.62 0.21 7.30
N ALA A 151 23.45 -0.37 6.41
CA ALA A 151 24.83 0.07 6.22
C ALA A 151 24.91 1.55 5.77
N ALA A 152 23.98 1.98 4.90
CA ALA A 152 23.90 3.37 4.45
C ALA A 152 23.50 4.34 5.57
N LEU A 153 22.58 3.94 6.45
CA LEU A 153 22.21 4.74 7.62
C LEU A 153 23.33 4.84 8.66
N GLN A 154 24.09 3.77 8.87
CA GLN A 154 25.22 3.75 9.81
C GLN A 154 26.43 4.53 9.30
N ALA A 155 26.65 4.60 7.99
CA ALA A 155 27.74 5.38 7.39
C ALA A 155 27.63 6.90 7.70
N LYS A 156 26.42 7.41 7.94
CA LYS A 156 26.18 8.83 8.25
C LYS A 156 26.46 9.20 9.70
N THR A 157 26.71 8.23 10.60
CA THR A 157 26.63 8.44 12.06
C THR A 157 27.91 8.09 12.82
N ARG A 158 29.09 8.16 12.18
CA ARG A 158 30.38 7.90 12.84
C ARG A 158 30.85 9.05 13.75
N GLY A 159 30.05 9.46 14.72
CA GLY A 159 30.48 10.24 15.88
C GLY A 159 30.64 9.31 17.07
N THR A 160 31.87 9.03 17.50
CA THR A 160 32.15 8.27 18.73
C THR A 160 32.20 9.19 19.93
N THR A 161 31.53 8.84 21.02
CA THR A 161 31.82 9.38 22.35
C THR A 161 32.64 8.40 23.18
N ALA A 162 33.40 8.97 24.11
CA ALA A 162 33.92 8.33 25.30
C ALA A 162 33.51 9.24 26.46
N GLY A 163 32.31 9.03 27.03
CA GLY A 163 31.84 9.62 28.29
C GLY A 163 31.23 11.03 28.29
N GLY A 164 30.73 11.55 27.17
CA GLY A 164 30.20 12.93 27.09
C GLY A 164 28.73 13.12 27.49
N TYR A 165 27.95 12.03 27.58
CA TYR A 165 26.51 12.06 27.83
C TYR A 165 26.16 11.83 29.30
N LYS A 166 25.12 12.51 29.77
CA LYS A 166 24.66 12.48 31.16
C LYS A 166 23.47 11.54 31.32
N TYR A 167 23.32 10.99 32.51
CA TYR A 167 22.13 10.28 32.94
C TYR A 167 21.69 10.76 34.32
N LEU A 168 20.47 10.41 34.70
CA LEU A 168 19.86 10.83 35.95
C LEU A 168 20.54 10.18 37.16
N ASP A 169 20.73 10.94 38.25
CA ASP A 169 21.44 10.47 39.46
C ASP A 169 20.77 9.27 40.15
N ASP A 170 19.48 9.05 39.92
CA ASP A 170 18.70 7.91 40.43
C ASP A 170 18.70 6.69 39.49
N TRP A 171 19.47 6.74 38.40
CA TRP A 171 19.73 5.62 37.51
C TRP A 171 21.19 5.18 37.61
N SER A 172 21.46 3.93 37.25
CA SER A 172 22.80 3.35 37.20
C SER A 172 23.06 2.76 35.82
N ILE A 173 24.34 2.66 35.47
CA ILE A 173 24.82 1.97 34.26
C ILE A 173 25.71 0.81 34.67
N LEU A 174 25.82 -0.20 33.80
CA LEU A 174 26.77 -1.29 34.01
C LEU A 174 28.21 -0.79 33.82
N PRO A 175 29.21 -1.38 34.51
CA PRO A 175 30.60 -1.00 34.34
C PRO A 175 31.06 -1.09 32.88
N GLY A 176 31.64 -0.01 32.35
CA GLY A 176 32.16 0.06 30.98
C GLY A 176 31.11 0.30 29.90
N VAL A 177 29.82 0.40 30.25
CA VAL A 177 28.76 0.73 29.29
C VAL A 177 28.75 2.23 28.97
N ASP A 178 28.66 2.53 27.69
CA ASP A 178 28.45 3.87 27.10
C ASP A 178 27.54 3.71 25.86
N TRP A 179 27.13 4.80 25.21
CA TRP A 179 26.28 4.75 24.02
C TRP A 179 26.58 5.86 23.02
N ASP A 180 26.10 5.68 21.78
CA ASP A 180 26.22 6.67 20.71
C ASP A 180 25.17 7.80 20.81
N MET A 181 25.25 8.81 19.94
CA MET A 181 24.31 9.94 19.93
C MET A 181 22.83 9.56 19.72
N TYR A 182 22.55 8.33 19.28
CA TYR A 182 21.19 7.80 19.08
C TYR A 182 20.78 6.82 20.18
N GLY A 183 21.63 6.63 21.21
CA GLY A 183 21.36 5.79 22.36
C GLY A 183 21.61 4.30 22.12
N MET A 184 22.41 3.93 21.10
CA MET A 184 22.85 2.55 20.90
C MET A 184 23.94 2.19 21.94
N PRO A 185 23.69 1.25 22.86
CA PRO A 185 24.70 0.83 23.84
C PRO A 185 25.89 0.13 23.18
N ASN A 186 27.09 0.34 23.73
CA ASN A 186 28.32 -0.32 23.28
C ASN A 186 28.41 -1.82 23.67
N ASN A 187 27.52 -2.29 24.55
CA ASN A 187 27.44 -3.66 25.04
C ASN A 187 26.31 -4.48 24.40
N VAL A 188 25.76 -4.01 23.27
CA VAL A 188 24.85 -4.83 22.45
C VAL A 188 25.63 -5.97 21.80
N GLU A 189 25.06 -7.16 21.80
CA GLU A 189 25.63 -8.34 21.14
C GLU A 189 25.76 -8.10 19.62
N ALA A 190 26.80 -8.66 19.01
CA ALA A 190 27.09 -8.42 17.60
C ALA A 190 26.03 -9.02 16.65
N ASP A 191 25.45 -10.14 17.03
CA ASP A 191 24.42 -10.85 16.26
C ASP A 191 23.01 -10.45 16.75
N LEU A 192 22.07 -10.32 15.81
CA LEU A 192 20.67 -10.09 16.14
C LEU A 192 20.03 -11.37 16.67
N SER A 193 19.53 -11.34 17.90
CA SER A 193 18.76 -12.43 18.51
C SER A 193 17.28 -12.31 18.11
N ILE A 194 16.96 -12.71 16.89
CA ILE A 194 15.58 -12.72 16.38
C ILE A 194 14.83 -13.93 16.96
N PRO A 195 13.66 -13.74 17.62
CA PRO A 195 12.88 -14.85 18.16
C PRO A 195 12.19 -15.65 17.02
N PRO A 196 11.65 -16.84 17.30
CA PRO A 196 10.92 -17.63 16.31
C PRO A 196 9.78 -16.85 15.65
N ALA A 197 9.45 -17.20 14.39
CA ALA A 197 8.40 -16.54 13.63
C ALA A 197 7.04 -16.55 14.35
N ALA A 198 6.67 -17.65 15.01
CA ALA A 198 5.44 -17.76 15.79
C ALA A 198 5.37 -16.68 16.89
N THR A 199 6.48 -16.49 17.61
CA THR A 199 6.60 -15.44 18.64
C THR A 199 6.48 -14.04 18.02
N LEU A 200 7.11 -13.78 16.86
CA LEU A 200 6.97 -12.48 16.17
C LEU A 200 5.52 -12.20 15.76
N TYR A 201 4.79 -13.18 15.21
CA TYR A 201 3.38 -13.01 14.87
C TYR A 201 2.54 -12.70 16.12
N SER A 202 2.77 -13.42 17.21
CA SER A 202 2.06 -13.18 18.47
C SER A 202 2.39 -11.82 19.07
N ILE A 203 3.65 -11.41 19.13
CA ILE A 203 4.02 -10.09 19.66
C ILE A 203 3.38 -8.98 18.83
N LYS A 204 3.49 -9.07 17.49
CA LYS A 204 2.89 -8.10 16.56
C LYS A 204 1.38 -7.96 16.77
N GLU A 205 0.69 -9.08 16.92
CA GLU A 205 -0.76 -9.09 17.07
C GLU A 205 -1.21 -8.60 18.46
N ILE A 206 -0.43 -8.87 19.51
CA ILE A 206 -0.86 -8.57 20.88
C ILE A 206 -0.48 -7.15 21.30
N TYR A 207 0.75 -6.72 21.01
CA TYR A 207 1.25 -5.38 21.33
C TYR A 207 1.00 -4.44 20.16
N ALA A 208 -0.29 -4.19 19.90
CA ALA A 208 -0.74 -3.27 18.88
C ALA A 208 -2.09 -2.68 19.26
N LYS A 209 -2.29 -1.40 18.91
CA LYS A 209 -3.59 -0.76 18.97
C LYS A 209 -4.49 -1.29 17.85
N LYS A 210 -5.70 -1.75 18.20
CA LYS A 210 -6.64 -2.31 17.21
C LYS A 210 -7.98 -1.61 17.25
N ALA A 211 -8.35 -0.93 16.17
CA ALA A 211 -9.66 -0.31 16.00
C ALA A 211 -10.09 0.57 17.19
N GLY A 212 -9.14 1.35 17.75
CA GLY A 212 -9.38 2.21 18.91
C GLY A 212 -9.52 1.49 20.26
N LYS A 213 -9.31 0.17 20.31
CA LYS A 213 -9.26 -0.63 21.54
C LYS A 213 -7.83 -0.87 21.99
N THR A 214 -7.66 -0.96 23.30
CA THR A 214 -6.40 -1.20 24.01
C THR A 214 -6.23 -2.68 24.34
N ILE A 215 -5.02 -3.09 24.75
CA ILE A 215 -4.77 -4.47 25.23
C ILE A 215 -5.72 -4.84 26.38
N LYS A 216 -6.04 -3.87 27.25
CA LYS A 216 -6.95 -4.07 28.39
C LYS A 216 -8.37 -4.42 27.96
N ASP A 217 -8.82 -3.91 26.83
CA ASP A 217 -10.17 -4.23 26.30
C ASP A 217 -10.24 -5.66 25.77
N PHE A 218 -9.14 -6.17 25.18
CA PHE A 218 -9.07 -7.54 24.67
C PHE A 218 -8.76 -8.56 25.76
N TYR A 219 -7.95 -8.18 26.75
CA TYR A 219 -7.44 -9.08 27.78
C TYR A 219 -7.59 -8.48 29.19
N PRO A 220 -8.81 -8.19 29.66
CA PRO A 220 -9.04 -7.55 30.96
C PRO A 220 -8.46 -8.36 32.12
N ALA A 221 -8.46 -9.69 32.00
CA ALA A 221 -7.91 -10.61 32.99
C ALA A 221 -6.42 -10.40 33.27
N TRP A 222 -5.64 -9.78 32.38
CA TRP A 222 -4.22 -9.46 32.62
C TRP A 222 -4.00 -8.23 33.51
N PHE A 223 -5.07 -7.50 33.81
CA PHE A 223 -5.07 -6.25 34.57
C PHE A 223 -5.89 -6.35 35.88
N GLU A 224 -6.37 -7.54 36.21
CA GLU A 224 -7.18 -7.80 37.40
C GLU A 224 -6.36 -8.46 38.52
N GLY A 225 -6.74 -8.18 39.77
CA GLY A 225 -6.15 -8.83 40.96
C GLY A 225 -4.68 -8.46 41.21
N ASN A 226 -3.87 -9.45 41.60
CA ASN A 226 -2.44 -9.31 41.91
C ASN A 226 -1.54 -9.81 40.77
N ILE A 227 -2.02 -9.77 39.52
CA ILE A 227 -1.18 -10.11 38.36
C ILE A 227 -0.13 -9.03 38.22
N THR A 228 1.13 -9.45 38.11
CA THR A 228 2.25 -8.53 37.98
C THR A 228 3.16 -8.92 36.83
N SER A 229 3.90 -7.95 36.31
CA SER A 229 4.81 -8.13 35.17
C SER A 229 6.25 -8.42 35.58
N GLU A 230 6.48 -8.71 36.86
CA GLU A 230 7.82 -9.05 37.36
C GLU A 230 8.16 -10.52 37.14
N ILE A 231 9.42 -10.75 36.79
CA ILE A 231 9.94 -12.08 36.52
C ILE A 231 10.57 -12.62 37.80
N LYS A 232 9.96 -13.67 38.36
CA LYS A 232 10.44 -14.32 39.59
C LYS A 232 11.44 -15.42 39.23
N ILE A 233 12.67 -15.29 39.70
CA ILE A 233 13.75 -16.25 39.46
C ILE A 233 13.69 -17.35 40.52
N ILE A 234 13.47 -18.59 40.09
CA ILE A 234 13.40 -19.78 40.95
C ILE A 234 14.64 -20.66 40.86
N LYS A 235 15.46 -20.47 39.82
CA LYS A 235 16.76 -21.12 39.62
C LYS A 235 17.74 -20.08 39.08
N GLU A 236 19.00 -20.16 39.52
CA GLU A 236 20.06 -19.28 39.04
C GLU A 236 20.14 -19.29 37.50
N THR A 237 20.13 -18.10 36.87
CA THR A 237 20.15 -17.97 35.39
C THR A 237 20.78 -16.66 34.93
N GLU A 238 21.32 -16.66 33.71
CA GLU A 238 21.60 -15.43 32.96
C GLU A 238 20.32 -14.96 32.25
N LEU A 239 20.23 -13.66 32.02
CA LEU A 239 19.11 -13.00 31.35
C LEU A 239 19.60 -11.99 30.33
N SER A 240 18.91 -11.90 29.20
CA SER A 240 19.15 -10.85 28.21
C SER A 240 17.85 -10.17 27.82
N LEU A 241 17.88 -8.85 27.72
CA LEU A 241 16.76 -8.07 27.19
C LEU A 241 17.01 -7.79 25.72
N VAL A 242 16.02 -8.06 24.87
CA VAL A 242 16.16 -7.98 23.42
C VAL A 242 15.11 -7.06 22.84
N PHE A 243 15.54 -6.02 22.13
CA PHE A 243 14.64 -5.05 21.50
C PHE A 243 13.86 -5.69 20.35
N ILE A 244 12.56 -5.39 20.26
CA ILE A 244 11.68 -5.88 19.18
C ILE A 244 11.18 -4.72 18.32
N ALA A 245 10.48 -3.75 18.91
CA ALA A 245 9.91 -2.61 18.20
C ALA A 245 9.56 -1.46 19.15
N SER A 246 9.23 -0.32 18.57
CA SER A 246 8.66 0.85 19.26
C SER A 246 7.83 1.65 18.25
N SER A 247 6.59 1.96 18.60
CA SER A 247 5.69 2.89 17.87
C SER A 247 5.67 4.29 18.48
N ALA A 248 6.25 4.48 19.67
CA ALA A 248 6.19 5.72 20.43
C ALA A 248 6.67 6.93 19.62
N SER A 249 5.94 8.03 19.71
CA SER A 249 6.45 9.35 19.32
C SER A 249 7.63 9.74 20.22
N TRP A 250 7.58 9.41 21.51
CA TRP A 250 8.58 9.75 22.51
C TRP A 250 9.84 8.88 22.41
N ASN A 251 11.00 9.48 22.72
CA ASN A 251 12.26 8.74 22.78
C ASN A 251 12.47 8.23 24.19
N ASN A 252 12.02 7.00 24.45
CA ASN A 252 11.98 6.42 25.78
C ASN A 252 13.30 5.76 26.17
N ALA A 253 13.71 5.92 27.43
CA ALA A 253 14.83 5.16 28.00
C ALA A 253 14.29 3.97 28.80
N VAL A 254 14.83 2.77 28.59
CA VAL A 254 14.34 1.53 29.20
C VAL A 254 15.41 0.89 30.08
N GLY A 255 14.98 0.38 31.22
CA GLY A 255 15.83 -0.38 32.13
C GLY A 255 15.08 -1.33 33.02
N TYR A 256 15.80 -1.81 34.03
CA TYR A 256 15.33 -2.85 34.93
C TYR A 256 15.82 -2.59 36.36
N PHE A 257 15.21 -3.30 37.31
CA PHE A 257 15.65 -3.34 38.69
C PHE A 257 15.38 -4.73 39.27
N SER A 258 16.06 -5.07 40.37
CA SER A 258 15.89 -6.35 41.05
C SER A 258 15.68 -6.18 42.54
N TYR A 259 14.92 -7.08 43.15
CA TYR A 259 14.61 -7.07 44.58
C TYR A 259 14.35 -8.51 45.08
N PRO A 260 14.50 -8.79 46.40
CA PRO A 260 14.18 -10.11 46.94
C PRO A 260 12.72 -10.49 46.69
N THR A 261 12.47 -11.70 46.16
CA THR A 261 11.11 -12.19 45.90
C THR A 261 10.30 -12.23 47.20
N GLY A 262 9.07 -11.72 47.15
CA GLY A 262 8.18 -11.59 48.30
C GLY A 262 8.34 -10.30 49.10
N SER A 263 9.34 -9.47 48.80
CA SER A 263 9.42 -8.10 49.30
C SER A 263 8.64 -7.12 48.41
N ILE A 264 8.24 -5.97 48.98
CA ILE A 264 7.56 -4.89 48.25
C ILE A 264 8.63 -3.88 47.79
N PRO A 265 8.87 -3.75 46.48
CA PRO A 265 9.82 -2.77 45.99
C PRO A 265 9.22 -1.35 46.03
N THR A 266 10.05 -0.33 46.15
CA THR A 266 9.71 1.10 46.08
C THR A 266 10.75 1.84 45.25
N PRO A 267 10.42 3.01 44.66
CA PRO A 267 11.39 3.78 43.88
C PRO A 267 12.69 4.10 44.65
N ASP A 268 12.60 4.30 45.96
CA ASP A 268 13.75 4.63 46.81
C ASP A 268 14.60 3.42 47.22
N ASN A 269 14.06 2.20 47.13
CA ASN A 269 14.73 0.98 47.63
C ASN A 269 15.29 0.08 46.51
N VAL A 270 14.99 0.40 45.26
CA VAL A 270 15.48 -0.34 44.09
C VAL A 270 16.60 0.42 43.39
N LYS A 271 17.56 -0.33 42.82
CA LYS A 271 18.59 0.22 41.95
C LYS A 271 18.15 0.06 40.50
N LYS A 272 17.79 1.17 39.84
CA LYS A 272 17.46 1.20 38.40
C LYS A 272 18.74 1.09 37.58
N VAL A 273 18.76 0.18 36.61
CA VAL A 273 19.89 -0.02 35.70
C VAL A 273 19.41 0.21 34.27
N ILE A 274 20.06 1.12 33.54
CA ILE A 274 19.76 1.39 32.14
C ILE A 274 20.13 0.16 31.31
N ALA A 275 19.19 -0.31 30.49
CA ALA A 275 19.42 -1.36 29.50
C ALA A 275 19.53 -0.76 28.09
N PHE A 276 18.56 0.09 27.72
CA PHE A 276 18.52 0.79 26.44
C PHE A 276 18.32 2.29 26.69
N PRO A 277 19.35 3.13 26.49
CA PRO A 277 19.27 4.58 26.63
C PRO A 277 18.18 5.20 25.73
N ASN A 278 17.98 4.64 24.53
CA ASN A 278 16.91 5.05 23.62
C ASN A 278 16.28 3.82 22.96
N ALA A 279 15.04 3.51 23.33
CA ALA A 279 14.25 2.41 22.78
C ALA A 279 13.61 2.75 21.43
N SER A 280 14.32 3.46 20.54
CA SER A 280 13.82 3.89 19.23
C SER A 280 14.43 3.09 18.09
N ALA A 281 13.58 2.61 17.19
CA ALA A 281 13.99 1.89 15.98
C ALA A 281 14.84 2.79 15.05
N ILE A 282 15.72 2.16 14.25
CA ILE A 282 16.60 2.86 13.30
C ILE A 282 15.84 3.69 12.25
N SER A 283 14.60 3.31 11.92
CA SER A 283 13.73 4.02 10.98
C SER A 283 13.05 5.25 11.59
N LYS A 284 13.08 5.41 12.92
CA LYS A 284 12.42 6.54 13.58
C LYS A 284 13.06 7.84 13.14
N THR A 285 12.23 8.79 12.72
CA THR A 285 12.63 10.16 12.40
C THR A 285 11.89 11.17 13.26
N SER A 286 12.56 12.25 13.63
CA SER A 286 12.01 13.43 14.29
C SER A 286 12.55 14.66 13.57
N ASP A 287 11.67 15.59 13.19
CA ASP A 287 12.01 16.77 12.37
C ASP A 287 12.82 16.45 11.09
N GLY A 288 12.49 15.32 10.44
CA GLY A 288 13.16 14.83 9.24
C GLY A 288 14.58 14.29 9.47
N GLN A 289 15.02 14.18 10.72
CA GLN A 289 16.30 13.59 11.10
C GLN A 289 16.10 12.25 11.80
N ARG A 290 17.05 11.33 11.65
CA ARG A 290 17.05 10.04 12.38
C ARG A 290 17.05 10.29 13.89
N ALA A 291 16.24 9.54 14.63
CA ALA A 291 16.08 9.67 16.08
C ALA A 291 16.32 8.36 16.86
N GLY A 292 16.49 7.24 16.16
CA GLY A 292 16.77 5.94 16.78
C GLY A 292 17.91 5.17 16.10
N ALA A 293 18.30 4.06 16.71
CA ALA A 293 19.38 3.20 16.21
C ALA A 293 19.10 1.71 16.33
N LEU A 294 18.02 1.32 17.03
CA LEU A 294 17.79 -0.07 17.34
C LEU A 294 17.21 -0.85 16.15
N LEU A 295 17.62 -2.11 16.06
CA LEU A 295 17.07 -3.12 15.17
C LEU A 295 16.41 -4.18 16.04
N CYS A 296 15.31 -4.75 15.56
CA CYS A 296 14.74 -5.95 16.16
C CYS A 296 15.83 -7.01 16.32
N GLY A 297 15.96 -7.57 17.51
CA GLY A 297 17.00 -8.54 17.86
C GLY A 297 18.25 -7.96 18.51
N HIS A 298 18.42 -6.64 18.65
CA HIS A 298 19.51 -6.09 19.47
C HIS A 298 19.37 -6.57 20.91
N GLU A 299 20.36 -7.34 21.38
CA GLU A 299 20.39 -8.03 22.67
C GLU A 299 21.38 -7.34 23.62
N VAL A 300 20.97 -7.08 24.87
CA VAL A 300 21.87 -6.68 25.96
C VAL A 300 21.76 -7.68 27.12
N LYS A 301 22.89 -8.16 27.62
CA LYS A 301 22.94 -9.02 28.81
C LYS A 301 22.68 -8.19 30.07
N LEU A 302 21.71 -8.64 30.88
CA LEU A 302 21.41 -8.04 32.17
C LEU A 302 22.36 -8.57 33.24
N LYS A 303 22.63 -7.76 34.26
CA LYS A 303 23.44 -8.14 35.42
C LYS A 303 22.67 -7.93 36.72
N TYR A 304 22.86 -8.85 37.67
CA TYR A 304 22.30 -8.75 39.00
C TYR A 304 23.14 -7.79 39.85
N TRP A 305 22.51 -6.84 40.54
CA TRP A 305 23.20 -6.01 41.53
C TRP A 305 23.22 -6.72 42.89
N ASN A 306 24.38 -7.22 43.29
CA ASN A 306 24.59 -7.80 44.60
C ASN A 306 24.87 -6.68 45.62
N SER A 307 23.85 -6.31 46.39
CA SER A 307 23.95 -5.21 47.36
C SER A 307 24.89 -5.51 48.53
N GLU A 308 25.11 -6.77 48.88
CA GLU A 308 26.04 -7.17 49.95
C GLU A 308 27.49 -6.96 49.51
N LYS A 309 27.79 -7.32 48.26
CA LYS A 309 29.14 -7.19 47.67
C LYS A 309 29.39 -5.85 46.98
N GLN A 310 28.35 -5.03 46.81
CA GLN A 310 28.39 -3.77 46.07
C GLN A 310 28.95 -3.92 44.65
N GLN A 311 28.57 -4.99 43.96
CA GLN A 311 29.04 -5.29 42.61
C GLN A 311 27.95 -5.92 41.73
N PHE A 312 28.16 -5.86 40.42
CA PHE A 312 27.33 -6.58 39.46
C PHE A 312 27.81 -8.02 39.28
N GLU A 313 26.87 -8.95 39.17
CA GLU A 313 27.09 -10.38 38.94
C GLU A 313 26.36 -10.83 37.66
N ASP A 314 26.92 -11.81 36.96
CA ASP A 314 26.42 -12.25 35.65
C ASP A 314 25.08 -12.99 35.74
N LYS A 315 24.85 -13.67 36.86
CA LYS A 315 23.67 -14.50 37.07
C LYS A 315 22.77 -13.92 38.15
N PHE A 316 21.47 -14.02 37.90
CA PHE A 316 20.45 -13.72 38.89
C PHE A 316 20.24 -14.95 39.76
N PRO A 317 20.41 -14.86 41.09
CA PRO A 317 20.20 -15.99 41.98
C PRO A 317 18.70 -16.30 42.14
N ALA A 318 18.39 -17.49 42.62
CA ALA A 318 17.02 -17.85 43.01
C ALA A 318 16.51 -16.93 44.14
N ASN A 319 15.18 -16.75 44.21
CA ASN A 319 14.49 -15.83 45.13
C ASN A 319 14.78 -14.34 44.87
N VAL A 320 15.11 -13.99 43.63
CA VAL A 320 15.14 -12.61 43.15
C VAL A 320 14.01 -12.39 42.16
N SER A 321 13.35 -11.25 42.27
CA SER A 321 12.37 -10.77 41.29
C SER A 321 12.96 -9.61 40.50
N ILE A 322 12.62 -9.55 39.22
CA ILE A 322 13.06 -8.50 38.29
C ILE A 322 11.85 -7.71 37.84
N GLY A 323 11.93 -6.40 38.03
CA GLY A 323 10.95 -5.46 37.51
C GLY A 323 11.55 -4.56 36.43
N TRP A 324 10.67 -3.84 35.75
CA TRP A 324 10.99 -3.05 34.58
C TRP A 324 10.68 -1.58 34.82
N CYS A 325 11.44 -0.70 34.20
CA CYS A 325 11.15 0.73 34.23
C CYS A 325 11.43 1.42 32.89
N LEU A 326 10.64 2.44 32.60
CA LEU A 326 10.75 3.29 31.42
C LEU A 326 10.76 4.76 31.85
N GLU A 327 11.68 5.55 31.35
CA GLU A 327 11.66 7.02 31.48
C GLU A 327 11.02 7.62 30.24
N GLY A 328 9.81 8.18 30.42
CA GLY A 328 8.99 8.71 29.33
C GLY A 328 9.61 9.94 28.69
N ASN A 329 9.79 9.90 27.37
CA ASN A 329 10.56 10.89 26.60
C ASN A 329 11.93 11.23 27.23
N GLY A 330 12.56 10.19 27.78
CA GLY A 330 13.76 10.31 28.60
C GLY A 330 15.04 10.54 27.80
N PHE A 331 15.08 10.29 26.50
CA PHE A 331 16.29 10.43 25.68
C PHE A 331 16.29 11.73 24.87
N ASN A 332 17.34 12.55 25.03
CA ASN A 332 17.48 13.83 24.35
C ASN A 332 18.92 14.13 23.96
N ASN A 333 19.23 14.04 22.66
CA ASN A 333 20.56 14.33 22.10
C ASN A 333 21.72 13.59 22.79
N GLY A 334 21.49 12.31 23.12
CA GLY A 334 22.44 11.46 23.83
C GLY A 334 22.26 11.45 25.35
N ASP A 335 21.69 12.49 25.96
CA ASP A 335 21.46 12.52 27.41
C ASP A 335 20.18 11.79 27.82
N ILE A 336 20.19 11.21 29.03
CA ILE A 336 18.99 10.74 29.73
C ILE A 336 18.51 11.81 30.70
N VAL A 337 17.29 12.30 30.46
CA VAL A 337 16.67 13.41 31.16
C VAL A 337 15.31 13.02 31.71
N ARG A 338 14.86 13.70 32.77
CA ARG A 338 13.50 13.54 33.30
C ARG A 338 12.64 14.70 32.86
N ARG A 339 11.57 14.41 32.12
CA ARG A 339 10.55 15.38 31.75
C ARG A 339 9.46 15.40 32.82
N SER A 340 8.95 16.58 33.17
CA SER A 340 7.88 16.73 34.17
C SER A 340 6.57 16.06 33.77
N TYR A 341 6.37 15.81 32.47
CA TYR A 341 5.17 15.18 31.91
C TYR A 341 5.34 13.68 31.60
N GLY A 342 6.58 13.18 31.48
CA GLY A 342 6.86 11.77 31.16
C GLY A 342 7.07 10.93 32.42
N GLY A 343 7.99 11.36 33.28
CA GLY A 343 8.37 10.65 34.51
C GLY A 343 8.82 9.20 34.30
N THR A 344 9.11 8.51 35.41
CA THR A 344 9.43 7.08 35.37
C THR A 344 8.17 6.24 35.52
N ARG A 345 7.98 5.28 34.62
CA ARG A 345 6.97 4.22 34.65
C ARG A 345 7.61 2.92 35.14
N TYR A 346 6.91 2.17 35.97
CA TYR A 346 7.38 0.93 36.59
C TYR A 346 6.43 -0.23 36.28
N SER A 347 6.98 -1.45 36.18
CA SER A 347 6.17 -2.68 36.06
C SER A 347 5.29 -2.91 37.29
N TYR A 348 5.79 -2.53 38.46
CA TYR A 348 5.07 -2.64 39.72
C TYR A 348 4.10 -1.48 39.85
N SER A 349 2.81 -1.72 39.61
CA SER A 349 1.79 -0.68 39.43
C SER A 349 1.73 0.33 40.59
N SER A 350 1.95 -0.10 41.84
CA SER A 350 1.92 0.79 42.99
C SER A 350 3.09 1.77 43.09
N MET A 351 4.11 1.63 42.25
CA MET A 351 5.16 2.65 42.10
C MET A 351 4.78 3.76 41.12
N ASN A 352 3.74 3.56 40.32
CA ASN A 352 3.24 4.56 39.39
C ASN A 352 2.31 5.52 40.12
N SER A 353 2.42 6.82 39.83
CA SER A 353 1.64 7.88 40.51
C SER A 353 0.12 7.72 40.36
N ASP A 354 -0.32 7.03 39.31
CA ASP A 354 -1.71 6.73 39.00
C ASP A 354 -2.12 5.29 39.36
N ASN A 355 -1.20 4.52 39.95
CA ASN A 355 -1.37 3.11 40.27
C ASN A 355 -1.72 2.23 39.03
N SER A 356 -1.41 2.71 37.82
CA SER A 356 -1.67 1.98 36.58
C SER A 356 -0.59 0.93 36.33
N GLN A 357 -0.96 -0.18 35.72
CA GLN A 357 0.00 -1.11 35.14
C GLN A 357 0.59 -0.47 33.87
N ARG A 358 1.92 -0.40 33.80
CA ARG A 358 2.66 0.23 32.70
C ARG A 358 3.48 -0.73 31.86
N VAL A 359 3.45 -2.01 32.24
CA VAL A 359 4.18 -3.08 31.58
C VAL A 359 3.29 -4.30 31.54
N VAL A 360 3.26 -4.99 30.40
CA VAL A 360 2.59 -6.28 30.24
C VAL A 360 3.64 -7.30 29.80
N ALA A 361 3.92 -8.28 30.67
CA ALA A 361 4.86 -9.36 30.41
C ALA A 361 4.10 -10.67 30.15
N LEU A 362 4.31 -11.29 28.99
CA LEU A 362 3.60 -12.48 28.52
C LEU A 362 4.59 -13.60 28.24
N ARG A 363 4.43 -14.73 28.92
CA ARG A 363 5.34 -15.86 28.74
C ARG A 363 5.07 -16.67 27.50
N ASP A 364 6.13 -17.14 26.88
CA ASP A 364 6.08 -18.22 25.91
C ASP A 364 6.12 -19.56 26.65
N SER A 365 4.93 -20.17 26.81
CA SER A 365 4.76 -21.43 27.54
C SER A 365 5.31 -22.65 26.80
N GLU A 366 5.68 -22.53 25.51
CA GLU A 366 6.31 -23.65 24.78
C GLU A 366 7.77 -23.85 25.18
N THR A 367 8.47 -22.75 25.54
CA THR A 367 9.91 -22.79 25.79
C THR A 367 10.32 -22.57 27.24
N ASP A 368 9.48 -21.92 28.07
CA ASP A 368 9.85 -21.42 29.41
C ASP A 368 11.13 -20.56 29.43
N GLN A 369 11.57 -20.08 28.26
CA GLN A 369 12.84 -19.36 28.05
C GLN A 369 12.66 -18.01 27.38
N LEU A 370 11.41 -17.61 27.14
CA LEU A 370 11.07 -16.33 26.53
C LEU A 370 9.88 -15.67 27.25
N VAL A 371 9.98 -14.37 27.50
CA VAL A 371 8.87 -13.53 27.95
C VAL A 371 8.80 -12.29 27.07
N ALA A 372 7.70 -12.10 26.34
CA ALA A 372 7.45 -10.86 25.62
C ALA A 372 7.06 -9.75 26.60
N ILE A 373 7.56 -8.54 26.41
CA ILE A 373 7.36 -7.42 27.34
C ILE A 373 7.01 -6.18 26.52
N GLY A 374 5.80 -5.65 26.75
CA GLY A 374 5.37 -4.36 26.20
C GLY A 374 5.32 -3.30 27.29
N PHE A 375 5.83 -2.13 26.99
CA PHE A 375 5.85 -0.96 27.87
C PHE A 375 4.89 0.11 27.37
N GLU A 376 4.28 0.79 28.32
CA GLU A 376 3.42 1.96 28.12
C GLU A 376 4.05 3.19 28.79
N ASP A 377 4.23 4.27 28.04
CA ASP A 377 4.85 5.50 28.51
C ASP A 377 3.84 6.54 29.03
N ASN A 378 2.60 6.58 28.51
CA ASN A 378 1.67 7.66 28.80
C ASN A 378 0.17 7.32 28.87
N VAL A 379 -0.62 7.47 27.80
CA VAL A 379 -2.10 7.46 27.91
C VAL A 379 -2.82 6.67 26.83
N ASP A 380 -2.15 6.15 25.81
CA ASP A 380 -2.83 5.40 24.76
C ASP A 380 -2.96 3.90 25.09
N PHE A 381 -2.21 3.39 26.08
CA PHE A 381 -2.34 2.06 26.69
C PHE A 381 -2.25 0.92 25.67
N ASP A 382 -1.44 1.10 24.63
CA ASP A 382 -1.20 0.09 23.61
C ASP A 382 0.01 -0.80 23.91
N TYR A 383 0.83 -0.41 24.89
CA TYR A 383 2.01 -1.14 25.36
C TYR A 383 3.03 -1.46 24.24
N CYS A 384 3.01 -0.71 23.14
CA CYS A 384 3.98 -0.83 22.05
C CYS A 384 4.93 0.36 21.93
N ASP A 385 4.91 1.26 22.93
CA ASP A 385 5.88 2.35 23.07
C ASP A 385 7.32 1.86 23.14
N ALA A 386 7.51 0.72 23.79
CA ALA A 386 8.72 -0.08 23.66
C ALA A 386 8.39 -1.55 23.88
N THR A 387 8.74 -2.39 22.93
CA THR A 387 8.48 -3.84 22.98
C THR A 387 9.80 -4.58 22.97
N PHE A 388 9.92 -5.55 23.88
CA PHE A 388 11.08 -6.39 24.07
C PHE A 388 10.66 -7.85 24.21
N TYR A 389 11.64 -8.75 24.20
CA TYR A 389 11.51 -9.99 24.94
C TYR A 389 12.70 -10.19 25.87
N LEU A 390 12.44 -10.90 26.97
CA LEU A 390 13.45 -11.40 27.88
C LEU A 390 13.82 -12.83 27.47
N LYS A 391 15.11 -13.06 27.26
CA LYS A 391 15.70 -14.38 27.02
C LYS A 391 16.22 -14.94 28.34
N ILE A 392 15.84 -16.17 28.67
CA ILE A 392 16.27 -16.87 29.87
C ILE A 392 17.21 -18.02 29.48
N ALA A 393 18.45 -17.96 29.95
CA ALA A 393 19.47 -18.94 29.58
C ALA A 393 19.14 -20.37 30.06
N GLU A 394 18.56 -20.49 31.26
CA GLU A 394 18.23 -21.77 31.87
C GLU A 394 16.72 -22.06 31.78
N SER A 395 16.35 -23.21 31.20
CA SER A 395 14.96 -23.66 31.17
C SER A 395 14.37 -23.81 32.57
N SER A 396 13.10 -23.43 32.73
CA SER A 396 12.36 -23.49 34.01
C SER A 396 13.03 -22.70 35.14
N ALA A 397 13.81 -21.66 34.81
CA ALA A 397 14.45 -20.81 35.81
C ALA A 397 13.56 -19.67 36.32
N ILE A 398 12.42 -19.45 35.67
CA ILE A 398 11.41 -18.47 36.08
C ILE A 398 10.17 -19.18 36.60
N ASP A 399 9.47 -18.54 37.54
CA ASP A 399 8.18 -18.98 38.02
C ASP A 399 7.19 -19.13 36.84
N PRO A 400 6.42 -20.24 36.76
CA PRO A 400 5.45 -20.49 35.70
C PRO A 400 4.06 -19.89 36.01
N GLY A 401 3.90 -19.00 37.01
CA GLY A 401 2.66 -18.24 37.25
C GLY A 401 2.62 -16.88 36.52
N GLY A 402 1.53 -16.55 35.83
CA GLY A 402 1.41 -15.33 35.02
C GLY A 402 0.70 -15.56 33.68
N PRO A 403 0.39 -14.49 32.93
CA PRO A 403 -0.26 -14.60 31.63
C PRO A 403 0.69 -15.16 30.56
N GLU A 404 0.12 -15.91 29.62
CA GLU A 404 0.82 -16.49 28.47
C GLU A 404 0.61 -15.63 27.22
N LEU A 405 1.61 -15.64 26.33
CA LEU A 405 1.56 -15.01 25.02
C LEU A 405 0.65 -15.85 24.10
N PRO A 406 -0.53 -15.36 23.67
CA PRO A 406 -1.43 -16.14 22.85
C PRO A 406 -0.80 -16.46 21.47
N PRO A 407 -0.89 -17.71 20.98
CA PRO A 407 -0.38 -18.07 19.66
C PRO A 407 -1.25 -17.45 18.56
N VAL A 408 -0.61 -17.03 17.47
CA VAL A 408 -1.27 -16.43 16.30
C VAL A 408 -0.85 -17.15 15.03
N ASN A 409 -1.79 -17.31 14.11
CA ASN A 409 -1.53 -17.94 12.83
C ASN A 409 -0.68 -17.02 11.92
N PRO A 410 0.20 -17.57 11.07
CA PRO A 410 0.88 -16.79 10.06
C PRO A 410 -0.12 -16.17 9.08
N PRO A 411 0.27 -15.11 8.34
CA PRO A 411 -0.56 -14.56 7.28
C PRO A 411 -0.90 -15.61 6.24
N SER A 412 -2.19 -15.69 5.88
CA SER A 412 -2.69 -16.68 4.92
C SER A 412 -2.94 -16.08 3.54
N ASN A 413 -3.36 -14.81 3.47
CA ASN A 413 -3.70 -14.13 2.24
C ASN A 413 -3.32 -12.65 2.29
N VAL A 414 -3.19 -12.06 1.10
CA VAL A 414 -3.02 -10.62 0.88
C VAL A 414 -3.82 -10.21 -0.34
N THR A 415 -4.38 -9.00 -0.31
CA THR A 415 -5.17 -8.46 -1.42
C THR A 415 -4.42 -7.37 -2.14
N THR A 416 -4.54 -7.33 -3.47
CA THR A 416 -4.12 -6.19 -4.29
C THR A 416 -5.35 -5.61 -4.98
N THR A 417 -5.56 -4.30 -4.87
CA THR A 417 -6.72 -3.63 -5.50
C THR A 417 -6.26 -2.68 -6.59
N TYR A 418 -6.80 -2.87 -7.79
CA TYR A 418 -6.67 -1.99 -8.94
C TYR A 418 -7.96 -1.21 -9.12
N LYS A 419 -7.87 0.04 -9.58
CA LYS A 419 -9.04 0.88 -9.83
C LYS A 419 -8.84 1.79 -11.03
N GLY A 420 -9.92 2.15 -11.69
CA GLY A 420 -9.86 3.11 -12.78
C GLY A 420 -11.23 3.49 -13.33
N THR A 421 -11.22 4.41 -14.29
CA THR A 421 -12.36 4.85 -15.08
C THR A 421 -12.06 4.54 -16.54
N LEU A 422 -12.90 3.70 -17.13
CA LEU A 422 -12.88 3.41 -18.55
C LEU A 422 -13.78 4.42 -19.26
N ALA A 423 -13.29 5.01 -20.33
CA ALA A 423 -14.00 5.98 -21.17
C ALA A 423 -13.89 5.56 -22.64
N TYR A 424 -15.01 5.52 -23.35
CA TYR A 424 -15.11 5.04 -24.73
C TYR A 424 -15.84 6.05 -25.62
N GLU A 425 -15.50 6.02 -26.90
CA GLU A 425 -16.32 6.54 -28.00
C GLU A 425 -17.21 5.40 -28.57
N ASP A 426 -18.46 5.69 -28.91
CA ASP A 426 -19.44 4.70 -29.41
C ASP A 426 -19.55 4.63 -30.94
N GLN A 427 -18.77 5.46 -31.64
CA GLN A 427 -18.93 5.64 -33.09
C GLN A 427 -17.90 4.91 -33.94
N TRP A 428 -16.94 4.23 -33.31
CA TRP A 428 -15.99 3.35 -33.98
C TRP A 428 -16.68 2.44 -35.02
N PRO A 429 -16.20 2.38 -36.28
CA PRO A 429 -14.87 2.81 -36.73
C PRO A 429 -14.79 4.26 -37.22
N ALA A 430 -15.85 5.07 -37.07
CA ALA A 430 -15.83 6.47 -37.45
C ALA A 430 -15.33 7.36 -36.29
N GLN A 431 -14.56 8.39 -36.62
CA GLN A 431 -14.25 9.47 -35.68
C GLN A 431 -15.39 10.50 -35.62
N ARG A 432 -15.62 11.12 -34.46
CA ARG A 432 -16.45 12.35 -34.34
C ARG A 432 -15.89 13.36 -33.33
N ASP A 433 -16.56 13.58 -32.21
CA ASP A 433 -16.33 14.71 -31.31
C ASP A 433 -15.28 14.45 -30.23
N TYR A 434 -14.91 13.20 -29.96
CA TYR A 434 -13.77 12.86 -29.08
C TYR A 434 -13.82 13.56 -27.73
N ASP A 435 -15.01 13.69 -27.15
CA ASP A 435 -15.18 14.13 -25.77
C ASP A 435 -14.84 13.01 -24.77
N MET A 436 -14.71 11.77 -25.24
CA MET A 436 -14.41 10.56 -24.47
C MET A 436 -15.43 10.33 -23.35
N ASN A 437 -16.71 10.59 -23.62
CA ASN A 437 -17.77 10.45 -22.62
C ASN A 437 -18.94 9.54 -23.07
N ASP A 438 -18.94 9.01 -24.30
CA ASP A 438 -20.09 8.25 -24.84
C ASP A 438 -20.51 7.10 -23.92
N VAL A 439 -19.52 6.37 -23.38
CA VAL A 439 -19.68 5.39 -22.31
C VAL A 439 -18.55 5.53 -21.30
N MET A 440 -18.90 5.78 -20.04
CA MET A 440 -17.94 5.81 -18.93
C MET A 440 -18.30 4.80 -17.83
N VAL A 441 -17.36 3.91 -17.48
CA VAL A 441 -17.56 2.88 -16.44
C VAL A 441 -16.39 2.92 -15.47
N THR A 442 -16.68 3.09 -14.18
CA THR A 442 -15.64 2.92 -13.15
C THR A 442 -15.50 1.45 -12.80
N TYR A 443 -14.29 1.03 -12.45
CA TYR A 443 -14.03 -0.31 -11.95
C TYR A 443 -13.11 -0.31 -10.73
N GLN A 444 -13.31 -1.31 -9.89
CA GLN A 444 -12.38 -1.70 -8.84
C GLN A 444 -12.22 -3.23 -8.87
N SER A 445 -11.00 -3.72 -9.04
CA SER A 445 -10.70 -5.15 -9.06
C SER A 445 -9.79 -5.52 -7.91
N THR A 446 -10.25 -6.42 -7.04
CA THR A 446 -9.51 -6.91 -5.87
C THR A 446 -9.09 -8.35 -6.08
N LEU A 447 -7.78 -8.57 -6.18
CA LEU A 447 -7.17 -9.90 -6.34
C LEU A 447 -6.79 -10.45 -4.97
N TYR A 448 -7.20 -11.68 -4.66
CA TYR A 448 -6.85 -12.39 -3.44
C TYR A 448 -5.70 -13.36 -3.73
N ARG A 449 -4.56 -13.14 -3.08
CA ARG A 449 -3.35 -13.93 -3.24
C ARG A 449 -3.07 -14.75 -1.98
N ASN A 450 -2.75 -16.02 -2.15
CA ASN A 450 -2.29 -16.88 -1.06
C ASN A 450 -0.83 -16.55 -0.73
N VAL A 451 -0.53 -16.36 0.55
CA VAL A 451 0.82 -15.92 1.00
C VAL A 451 1.87 -17.01 0.83
N LEU A 452 1.50 -18.28 0.98
CA LEU A 452 2.43 -19.40 0.99
C LEU A 452 2.92 -19.77 -0.42
N ASN A 453 2.04 -19.67 -1.42
CA ASN A 453 2.37 -20.06 -2.80
C ASN A 453 2.35 -18.88 -3.80
N SER A 454 1.99 -17.67 -3.35
CA SER A 454 1.89 -16.45 -4.16
C SER A 454 0.89 -16.51 -5.34
N LYS A 455 -0.02 -17.50 -5.36
CA LYS A 455 -1.03 -17.65 -6.41
C LYS A 455 -2.29 -16.84 -6.12
N ILE A 456 -2.89 -16.28 -7.16
CA ILE A 456 -4.21 -15.65 -7.11
C ILE A 456 -5.26 -16.76 -7.19
N TYR A 457 -6.15 -16.81 -6.20
CA TYR A 457 -7.19 -17.84 -6.13
C TYR A 457 -8.60 -17.26 -6.26
N LYS A 458 -8.75 -15.94 -6.14
CA LYS A 458 -10.04 -15.26 -6.24
C LYS A 458 -9.88 -13.83 -6.75
N ILE A 459 -10.87 -13.39 -7.51
CA ILE A 459 -11.02 -12.01 -8.00
C ILE A 459 -12.40 -11.51 -7.58
N VAL A 460 -12.47 -10.28 -7.10
CA VAL A 460 -13.72 -9.55 -6.92
C VAL A 460 -13.64 -8.26 -7.72
N ASP A 461 -14.41 -8.19 -8.81
CA ASP A 461 -14.51 -7.03 -9.68
C ASP A 461 -15.81 -6.27 -9.39
N GLU A 462 -15.72 -4.97 -9.18
CA GLU A 462 -16.85 -4.07 -9.05
C GLU A 462 -16.86 -3.10 -10.24
N PHE A 463 -18.01 -2.95 -10.91
CA PHE A 463 -18.18 -2.03 -12.02
C PHE A 463 -19.39 -1.13 -11.79
N THR A 464 -19.26 0.17 -12.07
CA THR A 464 -20.36 1.13 -11.99
C THR A 464 -20.44 1.96 -13.27
N PRO A 465 -21.52 1.84 -14.06
CA PRO A 465 -21.77 2.70 -15.22
C PRO A 465 -22.02 4.14 -14.77
N LEU A 466 -21.16 5.08 -15.17
CA LEU A 466 -21.16 6.46 -14.68
C LEU A 466 -21.90 7.42 -15.61
N HIS A 467 -21.63 7.35 -16.92
CA HIS A 467 -22.12 8.34 -17.86
C HIS A 467 -22.36 7.77 -19.26
N SER A 468 -23.43 8.23 -19.93
CA SER A 468 -23.75 7.90 -21.31
C SER A 468 -24.06 9.18 -22.08
N GLY A 469 -23.08 9.71 -22.81
CA GLY A 469 -23.21 10.89 -23.68
C GLY A 469 -23.87 10.57 -25.02
N GLY A 470 -23.48 9.44 -25.60
CA GLY A 470 -23.88 9.02 -26.94
C GLY A 470 -25.35 8.64 -27.12
N THR A 471 -25.79 8.67 -28.38
CA THR A 471 -27.18 8.33 -28.77
C THR A 471 -27.39 6.84 -29.01
N HIS A 472 -26.32 6.07 -29.25
CA HIS A 472 -26.42 4.64 -29.51
C HIS A 472 -26.84 3.85 -28.25
N ILE A 473 -27.22 2.59 -28.46
CA ILE A 473 -27.45 1.63 -27.39
C ILE A 473 -26.13 0.88 -27.18
N CYS A 474 -25.46 1.16 -26.07
CA CYS A 474 -24.18 0.56 -25.74
C CYS A 474 -24.32 -0.42 -24.56
N GLY A 475 -23.85 -1.65 -24.76
CA GLY A 475 -23.62 -2.61 -23.69
C GLY A 475 -22.15 -2.65 -23.26
N PHE A 476 -21.86 -3.38 -22.20
CA PHE A 476 -20.50 -3.52 -21.65
C PHE A 476 -20.20 -4.94 -21.20
N GLY A 477 -18.97 -5.37 -21.46
CA GLY A 477 -18.43 -6.62 -20.96
C GLY A 477 -16.91 -6.55 -20.78
N TYR A 478 -16.35 -7.62 -20.24
CA TYR A 478 -14.90 -7.77 -20.15
C TYR A 478 -14.49 -9.23 -20.27
N GLN A 479 -13.28 -9.43 -20.75
CA GLN A 479 -12.67 -10.75 -20.96
C GLN A 479 -11.38 -10.87 -20.14
N LEU A 480 -11.23 -11.99 -19.41
CA LEU A 480 -9.97 -12.38 -18.78
C LEU A 480 -9.01 -12.94 -19.86
N HIS A 481 -8.56 -12.08 -20.77
CA HIS A 481 -7.90 -12.44 -22.03
C HIS A 481 -6.55 -13.17 -21.91
N ASN A 482 -5.92 -13.16 -20.73
CA ASN A 482 -4.70 -13.94 -20.45
C ASN A 482 -4.98 -15.23 -19.65
N LEU A 483 -6.26 -15.54 -19.44
CA LEU A 483 -6.72 -16.68 -18.66
C LEU A 483 -7.41 -17.70 -19.56
N ALA A 484 -7.02 -18.97 -19.41
CA ALA A 484 -7.70 -20.08 -20.06
C ALA A 484 -9.01 -20.40 -19.32
N PRO A 485 -10.10 -20.77 -20.04
CA PRO A 485 -11.40 -21.04 -19.41
C PRO A 485 -11.39 -22.11 -18.31
N ASP A 486 -10.54 -23.14 -18.44
CA ASP A 486 -10.41 -24.24 -17.46
C ASP A 486 -9.79 -23.81 -16.12
N ARG A 487 -9.25 -22.59 -16.03
CA ARG A 487 -8.71 -22.01 -14.80
C ARG A 487 -9.76 -21.32 -13.94
N VAL A 488 -10.97 -21.14 -14.45
CA VAL A 488 -12.10 -20.58 -13.69
C VAL A 488 -12.89 -21.71 -13.05
N ARG A 489 -13.10 -21.64 -11.73
CA ARG A 489 -13.93 -22.60 -10.99
C ARG A 489 -15.39 -22.19 -10.95
N SER A 490 -15.65 -20.91 -10.72
CA SER A 490 -16.99 -20.33 -10.75
C SER A 490 -16.93 -18.83 -10.99
N ILE A 491 -18.02 -18.30 -11.52
CA ILE A 491 -18.29 -16.87 -11.65
C ILE A 491 -19.67 -16.63 -11.05
N GLU A 492 -19.74 -15.73 -10.08
CA GLU A 492 -20.98 -15.26 -9.46
C GLU A 492 -21.13 -13.77 -9.72
N VAL A 493 -22.29 -13.36 -10.22
CA VAL A 493 -22.58 -11.95 -10.52
C VAL A 493 -23.74 -11.50 -9.64
N SER A 494 -23.56 -10.35 -8.99
CA SER A 494 -24.60 -9.64 -8.26
C SER A 494 -24.71 -8.21 -8.79
N GLY A 495 -25.93 -7.67 -8.84
CA GLY A 495 -26.22 -6.38 -9.47
C GLY A 495 -27.54 -6.44 -10.24
N PRO A 496 -27.80 -5.45 -11.11
CA PRO A 496 -28.96 -5.44 -12.00
C PRO A 496 -29.07 -6.70 -12.87
N ASP A 497 -30.29 -7.10 -13.21
CA ASP A 497 -30.56 -8.22 -14.11
C ASP A 497 -30.08 -7.94 -15.54
N GLY A 498 -29.78 -9.00 -16.30
CA GLY A 498 -29.41 -8.93 -17.72
C GLY A 498 -27.95 -9.25 -18.02
N TRP A 499 -27.12 -9.49 -17.01
CA TRP A 499 -25.76 -9.99 -17.17
C TRP A 499 -25.75 -11.42 -17.76
N LYS A 500 -24.65 -11.78 -18.43
CA LYS A 500 -24.45 -13.08 -19.10
C LYS A 500 -22.99 -13.49 -19.00
N ILE A 501 -22.73 -14.77 -18.71
CA ILE A 501 -21.41 -15.38 -18.92
C ILE A 501 -21.45 -16.02 -20.30
N GLU A 502 -20.60 -15.58 -21.22
CA GLU A 502 -20.63 -16.08 -22.59
C GLU A 502 -19.93 -17.43 -22.71
N THR A 503 -20.61 -18.39 -23.34
CA THR A 503 -19.99 -19.62 -23.86
C THR A 503 -19.42 -19.38 -25.25
N ASP A 504 -18.61 -20.33 -25.72
CA ASP A 504 -17.97 -20.32 -27.05
C ASP A 504 -17.05 -19.12 -27.28
N GLN A 505 -16.34 -18.73 -26.22
CA GLN A 505 -15.26 -17.75 -26.21
C GLN A 505 -13.94 -18.44 -25.83
N SER A 506 -12.84 -17.99 -26.40
CA SER A 506 -11.47 -18.48 -26.15
C SER A 506 -10.99 -18.16 -24.74
N HIS A 507 -11.61 -17.17 -24.09
CA HIS A 507 -11.32 -16.73 -22.74
C HIS A 507 -12.62 -16.48 -21.97
N PRO A 508 -12.59 -16.55 -20.62
CA PRO A 508 -13.75 -16.18 -19.80
C PRO A 508 -14.23 -14.76 -20.10
N THR A 509 -15.47 -14.64 -20.55
CA THR A 509 -16.09 -13.36 -20.92
C THR A 509 -17.39 -13.16 -20.15
N VAL A 510 -17.53 -12.01 -19.49
CA VAL A 510 -18.73 -11.61 -18.75
C VAL A 510 -19.30 -10.35 -19.38
N ILE A 511 -20.57 -10.41 -19.78
CA ILE A 511 -21.37 -9.25 -20.19
C ILE A 511 -22.16 -8.78 -18.98
N LEU A 512 -22.04 -7.51 -18.61
CA LEU A 512 -22.74 -6.96 -17.44
C LEU A 512 -24.11 -6.40 -17.82
N PHE A 513 -24.21 -5.72 -18.96
CA PHE A 513 -25.47 -5.14 -19.44
C PHE A 513 -25.45 -4.94 -20.95
N ASP A 514 -26.63 -5.02 -21.57
CA ASP A 514 -26.83 -4.77 -23.01
C ASP A 514 -27.12 -3.28 -23.31
N ASN A 515 -27.54 -2.50 -22.31
CA ASN A 515 -27.89 -1.08 -22.47
C ASN A 515 -27.55 -0.28 -21.21
N MET A 516 -26.48 0.51 -21.29
CA MET A 516 -25.99 1.35 -20.20
C MET A 516 -27.06 2.27 -19.60
N LYS A 517 -27.92 2.86 -20.44
CA LYS A 517 -28.94 3.83 -20.01
C LYS A 517 -29.94 3.22 -19.02
N SER A 518 -30.08 1.90 -18.99
CA SER A 518 -30.95 1.18 -18.05
C SER A 518 -30.31 0.92 -16.67
N VAL A 519 -28.99 1.05 -16.55
CA VAL A 519 -28.21 0.64 -15.37
C VAL A 519 -27.27 1.73 -14.84
N LEU A 520 -27.45 2.98 -15.27
CA LEU A 520 -26.65 4.11 -14.78
C LEU A 520 -26.63 4.16 -13.24
N ASN A 521 -25.43 4.36 -12.70
CA ASN A 521 -25.11 4.42 -11.28
C ASN A 521 -25.46 3.16 -10.46
N GLN A 522 -25.76 2.03 -11.11
CA GLN A 522 -26.00 0.77 -10.44
C GLN A 522 -24.74 -0.10 -10.46
N LYS A 523 -24.32 -0.57 -9.30
CA LYS A 523 -23.09 -1.36 -9.14
C LYS A 523 -23.33 -2.82 -9.51
N PHE A 524 -22.41 -3.38 -10.28
CA PHE A 524 -22.23 -4.82 -10.48
C PHE A 524 -21.03 -5.30 -9.66
N THR A 525 -21.15 -6.47 -9.06
CA THR A 525 -20.04 -7.16 -8.41
C THR A 525 -19.93 -8.57 -8.98
N VAL A 526 -18.78 -8.89 -9.58
CA VAL A 526 -18.43 -10.19 -10.15
C VAL A 526 -17.38 -10.85 -9.24
N THR A 527 -17.71 -12.00 -8.69
CA THR A 527 -16.76 -12.83 -7.93
C THR A 527 -16.35 -14.02 -8.79
N THR A 528 -15.05 -14.12 -9.08
CA THR A 528 -14.47 -15.23 -9.84
C THR A 528 -13.55 -16.04 -8.92
N GLU A 529 -13.90 -17.30 -8.70
CA GLU A 529 -13.02 -18.26 -8.00
C GLU A 529 -12.14 -18.98 -9.02
N LEU A 530 -10.85 -19.11 -8.73
CA LEU A 530 -9.83 -19.56 -9.67
C LEU A 530 -9.15 -20.85 -9.21
N ALA A 531 -8.61 -21.59 -10.17
CA ALA A 531 -7.72 -22.72 -9.92
C ALA A 531 -6.27 -22.24 -9.80
N ASP A 532 -5.97 -21.39 -8.81
CA ASP A 532 -4.64 -20.86 -8.45
C ASP A 532 -3.78 -20.41 -9.65
N VAL A 533 -3.75 -19.12 -9.97
CA VAL A 533 -3.10 -18.58 -11.18
C VAL A 533 -2.02 -17.55 -10.85
N ASP A 534 -1.15 -17.27 -11.82
CA ASP A 534 -0.15 -16.21 -11.70
C ASP A 534 -0.77 -14.83 -11.93
N LEU A 535 -0.21 -13.80 -11.28
CA LEU A 535 -0.67 -12.42 -11.41
C LEU A 535 -0.78 -11.97 -12.87
N SER A 536 0.21 -12.31 -13.71
CA SER A 536 0.26 -11.91 -15.13
C SER A 536 -0.90 -12.45 -15.97
N GLN A 537 -1.62 -13.47 -15.49
CA GLN A 537 -2.79 -14.01 -16.19
C GLN A 537 -4.07 -13.23 -15.89
N VAL A 538 -4.07 -12.43 -14.82
CA VAL A 538 -5.25 -11.79 -14.24
C VAL A 538 -4.94 -10.36 -13.76
N THR A 539 -4.11 -9.62 -14.50
CA THR A 539 -3.85 -8.20 -14.21
C THR A 539 -4.97 -7.33 -14.81
N PRO A 540 -5.69 -6.53 -14.00
CA PRO A 540 -6.64 -5.53 -14.48
C PRO A 540 -5.96 -4.45 -15.34
N PRO A 541 -6.63 -3.84 -16.32
CA PRO A 541 -8.09 -3.83 -16.51
C PRO A 541 -8.65 -5.05 -17.27
N TYR A 542 -7.86 -6.11 -17.47
CA TYR A 542 -8.20 -7.27 -18.29
C TYR A 542 -8.38 -6.88 -19.75
N ASN A 543 -9.45 -7.29 -20.44
CA ASN A 543 -9.86 -6.78 -21.74
C ASN A 543 -11.31 -6.28 -21.66
N PRO A 544 -11.56 -5.04 -21.19
CA PRO A 544 -12.90 -4.47 -21.12
C PRO A 544 -13.31 -3.88 -22.46
N PHE A 545 -14.61 -3.94 -22.78
CA PHE A 545 -15.13 -3.45 -24.04
C PHE A 545 -16.59 -3.00 -23.94
N ILE A 546 -16.96 -2.08 -24.82
CA ILE A 546 -18.36 -1.78 -25.12
C ILE A 546 -18.78 -2.50 -26.39
N PHE A 547 -20.08 -2.72 -26.57
CA PHE A 547 -20.64 -3.12 -27.86
C PHE A 547 -21.82 -2.23 -28.24
N VAL A 548 -21.88 -1.85 -29.52
CA VAL A 548 -22.71 -0.72 -29.99
C VAL A 548 -23.82 -1.20 -30.93
N ASN A 549 -25.07 -0.96 -30.56
CA ASN A 549 -26.30 -1.34 -31.29
C ASN A 549 -26.43 -2.84 -31.63
N GLY A 550 -25.57 -3.68 -31.06
CA GLY A 550 -25.51 -5.11 -31.34
C GLY A 550 -24.22 -5.69 -30.77
N ARG A 551 -24.24 -7.01 -30.49
CA ARG A 551 -23.14 -7.69 -29.81
C ARG A 551 -21.82 -7.69 -30.61
N SER A 552 -21.88 -7.67 -31.94
CA SER A 552 -20.69 -7.87 -32.80
C SER A 552 -19.87 -6.62 -33.10
N ARG A 553 -20.39 -5.42 -32.83
CA ARG A 553 -19.63 -4.17 -33.01
C ARG A 553 -19.01 -3.77 -31.68
N GLU A 554 -17.78 -4.20 -31.45
CA GLU A 554 -17.06 -4.05 -30.18
C GLU A 554 -16.02 -2.92 -30.26
N VAL A 555 -15.84 -2.18 -29.16
CA VAL A 555 -14.77 -1.18 -29.01
C VAL A 555 -14.00 -1.49 -27.73
N HIS A 556 -12.69 -1.67 -27.85
CA HIS A 556 -11.80 -2.03 -26.74
C HIS A 556 -10.75 -0.94 -26.52
N LEU A 557 -9.97 -1.08 -25.44
CA LEU A 557 -8.75 -0.32 -25.23
C LEU A 557 -7.74 -0.57 -26.37
N VAL A 558 -6.86 0.41 -26.61
CA VAL A 558 -5.87 0.36 -27.68
C VAL A 558 -5.02 -0.92 -27.58
N ASN A 559 -4.84 -1.58 -28.73
CA ASN A 559 -4.09 -2.84 -28.89
C ASN A 559 -4.65 -4.05 -28.13
N TYR A 560 -5.85 -3.95 -27.56
CA TYR A 560 -6.52 -5.13 -27.04
C TYR A 560 -7.24 -5.84 -28.18
N ALA A 561 -7.15 -7.16 -28.24
CA ALA A 561 -7.79 -7.93 -29.29
C ALA A 561 -9.33 -7.94 -29.11
N PRO A 562 -10.11 -7.98 -30.21
CA PRO A 562 -11.55 -8.23 -30.14
C PRO A 562 -11.87 -9.57 -29.48
N THR A 563 -13.11 -9.75 -29.01
CA THR A 563 -13.58 -11.09 -28.62
C THR A 563 -13.94 -11.94 -29.85
N ASP A 564 -14.15 -13.25 -29.66
CA ASP A 564 -14.51 -14.18 -30.76
C ASP A 564 -15.85 -13.84 -31.44
N LYS A 565 -16.62 -12.90 -30.88
CA LYS A 565 -17.91 -12.44 -31.41
C LYS A 565 -17.84 -11.10 -32.13
N ALA A 566 -16.68 -10.44 -32.17
CA ALA A 566 -16.52 -9.20 -32.92
C ALA A 566 -16.62 -9.48 -34.42
N ASP A 567 -17.26 -8.58 -35.15
CA ASP A 567 -17.24 -8.58 -36.61
C ASP A 567 -15.96 -7.89 -37.10
N GLU A 568 -14.97 -8.69 -37.52
CA GLU A 568 -13.68 -8.18 -37.98
C GLU A 568 -13.78 -7.32 -39.25
N SER A 569 -14.93 -7.30 -39.96
CA SER A 569 -15.10 -6.48 -41.16
C SER A 569 -15.12 -4.97 -40.91
N PHE A 570 -15.23 -4.55 -39.64
CA PHE A 570 -15.12 -3.14 -39.25
C PHE A 570 -13.67 -2.62 -39.17
N PHE A 571 -12.66 -3.49 -39.00
CA PHE A 571 -11.26 -3.06 -38.86
C PHE A 571 -10.70 -2.48 -40.15
N ASN A 572 -9.90 -1.42 -40.01
CA ASN A 572 -9.30 -0.68 -41.12
C ASN A 572 -10.36 -0.14 -42.12
N THR A 573 -11.52 0.29 -41.59
CA THR A 573 -12.59 0.96 -42.34
C THR A 573 -12.92 2.32 -41.74
N SER A 574 -13.56 3.20 -42.51
CA SER A 574 -13.84 4.59 -42.11
C SER A 574 -12.57 5.32 -41.62
N ASP A 575 -12.47 5.60 -40.32
CA ASP A 575 -11.34 6.28 -39.71
C ASP A 575 -10.49 5.34 -38.84
N ASP A 576 -10.94 4.11 -38.58
CA ASP A 576 -10.14 3.10 -37.91
C ASP A 576 -8.93 2.72 -38.78
N MET A 577 -7.74 2.72 -38.17
CA MET A 577 -6.48 2.41 -38.84
C MET A 577 -5.78 1.21 -38.20
N SER A 578 -6.57 0.30 -37.61
CA SER A 578 -6.08 -0.93 -36.99
C SER A 578 -5.26 -1.77 -37.98
N ASN A 579 -4.21 -2.42 -37.48
CA ASN A 579 -3.41 -3.40 -38.20
C ASN A 579 -3.43 -4.72 -37.44
N ILE A 580 -4.46 -5.52 -37.69
CA ILE A 580 -4.75 -6.73 -36.93
C ILE A 580 -3.62 -7.77 -37.01
N ASN A 581 -2.86 -7.81 -38.12
CA ASN A 581 -1.73 -8.72 -38.29
C ASN A 581 -0.52 -8.35 -37.41
N GLU A 582 -0.44 -7.09 -36.97
CA GLU A 582 0.62 -6.56 -36.10
C GLU A 582 0.13 -6.37 -34.66
N GLY A 583 -1.09 -6.80 -34.32
CA GLY A 583 -1.68 -6.64 -33.00
C GLY A 583 -2.06 -5.20 -32.64
N ILE A 584 -2.30 -4.35 -33.65
CA ILE A 584 -2.66 -2.95 -33.47
C ILE A 584 -4.16 -2.82 -33.68
N TYR A 585 -4.88 -2.36 -32.65
CA TYR A 585 -6.35 -2.30 -32.65
C TYR A 585 -6.87 -0.98 -32.07
N TYR A 586 -8.05 -0.56 -32.54
CA TYR A 586 -8.88 0.52 -31.97
C TYR A 586 -8.15 1.87 -31.87
N ILE A 587 -7.53 2.28 -32.96
CA ILE A 587 -6.77 3.52 -33.06
C ILE A 587 -6.98 4.18 -34.42
N THR A 588 -7.00 5.52 -34.45
CA THR A 588 -7.12 6.32 -35.67
C THR A 588 -5.95 7.27 -35.86
N ARG A 589 -5.74 7.72 -37.10
CA ARG A 589 -4.95 8.93 -37.40
C ARG A 589 -5.88 10.12 -37.32
N TYR A 590 -5.62 11.04 -36.39
CA TYR A 590 -6.46 12.21 -36.16
C TYR A 590 -6.04 13.39 -37.04
N GLY A 591 -4.75 13.75 -36.99
CA GLY A 591 -4.16 14.75 -37.91
C GLY A 591 -4.50 16.21 -37.61
N GLU A 592 -5.14 16.50 -36.47
CA GLU A 592 -5.32 17.86 -35.94
C GLU A 592 -4.21 18.20 -34.91
N GLU A 593 -4.58 18.46 -33.65
CA GLU A 593 -3.66 18.80 -32.57
C GLU A 593 -2.73 17.65 -32.15
N VAL A 594 -3.09 16.41 -32.50
CA VAL A 594 -2.34 15.17 -32.24
C VAL A 594 -2.37 14.25 -33.47
N ASP A 595 -1.33 13.42 -33.63
CA ASP A 595 -1.19 12.53 -34.79
C ASP A 595 -2.18 11.36 -34.78
N ILE A 596 -2.48 10.84 -33.58
CA ILE A 596 -3.31 9.65 -33.35
C ILE A 596 -4.24 9.86 -32.17
N MET A 597 -5.40 9.18 -32.19
CA MET A 597 -6.38 9.18 -31.11
C MET A 597 -6.88 7.75 -30.81
N PRO A 598 -7.17 7.44 -29.54
CA PRO A 598 -7.75 6.16 -29.14
C PRO A 598 -9.28 6.22 -29.22
N PHE A 599 -9.95 5.08 -29.41
CA PHE A 599 -11.41 5.01 -29.21
C PHE A 599 -11.81 4.68 -27.76
N ALA A 600 -10.84 4.31 -26.92
CA ALA A 600 -11.06 4.05 -25.51
C ALA A 600 -9.79 4.31 -24.68
N ILE A 601 -9.96 4.79 -23.45
CA ILE A 601 -8.87 5.03 -22.49
C ILE A 601 -9.20 4.47 -21.11
N ASN A 602 -8.17 4.03 -20.38
CA ASN A 602 -8.26 3.62 -18.99
C ASN A 602 -7.52 4.60 -18.08
N LEU A 603 -8.26 5.37 -17.28
CA LEU A 603 -7.73 6.38 -16.37
C LEU A 603 -7.55 5.77 -14.97
N PRO A 604 -6.38 5.85 -14.33
CA PRO A 604 -6.14 5.21 -13.02
C PRO A 604 -6.69 6.04 -11.85
N THR A 605 -7.95 6.45 -11.96
CA THR A 605 -8.69 7.21 -10.95
C THR A 605 -10.16 6.84 -11.00
N LEU A 606 -10.85 6.95 -9.86
CA LEU A 606 -12.31 6.85 -9.78
C LEU A 606 -12.98 8.23 -9.88
N ASP A 607 -12.21 9.30 -9.73
CA ASP A 607 -12.69 10.67 -9.60
C ASP A 607 -12.53 11.47 -10.90
N PHE A 608 -12.55 10.79 -12.06
CA PHE A 608 -12.43 11.46 -13.34
C PHE A 608 -13.72 12.23 -13.65
N GLU A 609 -13.59 13.55 -13.82
CA GLU A 609 -14.74 14.42 -14.10
C GLU A 609 -15.21 14.25 -15.55
N VAL A 610 -16.51 14.03 -15.73
CA VAL A 610 -17.12 13.84 -17.05
C VAL A 610 -16.87 15.09 -17.93
N PRO A 611 -16.28 14.93 -19.13
CA PRO A 611 -16.20 15.98 -20.15
C PRO A 611 -17.58 16.42 -20.62
N THR A 612 -17.72 17.69 -20.99
CA THR A 612 -18.98 18.20 -21.55
C THR A 612 -19.22 17.58 -22.93
N GLU A 613 -20.44 17.15 -23.22
CA GLU A 613 -20.84 16.61 -24.52
C GLU A 613 -20.36 17.48 -25.68
N SER A 614 -19.76 16.83 -26.69
CA SER A 614 -19.18 17.43 -27.89
C SER A 614 -18.02 18.41 -27.65
N VAL A 615 -17.49 18.49 -26.42
CA VAL A 615 -16.27 19.24 -26.11
C VAL A 615 -15.11 18.27 -26.05
N LYS A 616 -14.20 18.39 -27.04
CA LYS A 616 -13.03 17.52 -27.20
C LYS A 616 -12.27 17.35 -25.88
N ILE A 617 -11.76 16.15 -25.63
CA ILE A 617 -11.09 15.80 -24.37
C ILE A 617 -9.94 16.75 -24.02
N TYR A 618 -9.19 17.23 -25.02
CA TYR A 618 -8.08 18.16 -24.83
C TYR A 618 -8.51 19.62 -24.60
N ASP A 619 -9.73 19.98 -24.97
CA ASP A 619 -10.31 21.27 -24.59
C ASP A 619 -10.66 21.26 -23.10
N THR A 620 -11.14 20.12 -22.59
CA THR A 620 -11.45 19.89 -21.17
C THR A 620 -10.18 19.72 -20.32
N TYR A 621 -9.18 18.97 -20.81
CA TYR A 621 -7.94 18.67 -20.11
C TYR A 621 -6.71 19.08 -20.93
N SER A 622 -6.13 20.24 -20.63
CA SER A 622 -5.01 20.82 -21.42
C SER A 622 -3.75 19.95 -21.50
N GLY A 623 -3.50 19.11 -20.49
CA GLY A 623 -2.29 18.28 -20.48
C GLY A 623 -2.31 17.14 -21.49
N PHE A 624 -3.48 16.82 -22.06
CA PHE A 624 -3.67 15.68 -22.97
C PHE A 624 -2.79 15.78 -24.23
N ILE A 625 -2.79 16.94 -24.90
CA ILE A 625 -2.05 17.13 -26.16
C ILE A 625 -0.55 16.86 -25.97
N ASP A 626 0.04 17.46 -24.93
CA ASP A 626 1.46 17.30 -24.64
C ASP A 626 1.79 15.87 -24.20
N TRP A 627 0.90 15.22 -23.44
CA TRP A 627 1.04 13.81 -23.08
C TRP A 627 1.07 12.92 -24.32
N VAL A 628 0.13 13.08 -25.26
CA VAL A 628 0.10 12.31 -26.52
C VAL A 628 1.33 12.60 -27.39
N LYS A 629 1.68 13.88 -27.61
CA LYS A 629 2.87 14.29 -28.40
C LYS A 629 4.18 13.74 -27.83
N SER A 630 4.25 13.61 -26.51
CA SER A 630 5.40 13.05 -25.82
C SER A 630 5.38 11.52 -25.69
N LYS A 631 4.38 10.85 -26.29
CA LYS A 631 4.14 9.40 -26.17
C LYS A 631 4.11 8.95 -24.70
N GLY A 632 3.41 9.70 -23.85
CA GLY A 632 3.21 9.39 -22.45
C GLY A 632 4.36 9.74 -21.50
N THR A 633 5.40 10.43 -21.96
CA THR A 633 6.57 10.74 -21.13
C THR A 633 6.43 12.03 -20.30
N THR A 634 5.57 12.96 -20.72
CA THR A 634 5.29 14.23 -20.01
C THR A 634 3.80 14.36 -19.68
N ASN A 635 3.44 15.23 -18.72
CA ASN A 635 2.05 15.46 -18.29
C ASN A 635 1.30 14.17 -17.93
N LYS A 636 1.96 13.24 -17.23
CA LYS A 636 1.42 11.92 -16.87
C LYS A 636 0.20 11.97 -15.96
N ASP A 637 -0.06 13.13 -15.35
CA ASP A 637 -1.19 13.42 -14.47
C ASP A 637 -2.24 14.32 -15.13
N TRP A 638 -2.25 14.46 -16.46
CA TRP A 638 -3.12 15.38 -17.21
C TRP A 638 -4.61 15.26 -16.85
N TYR A 639 -5.07 14.06 -16.50
CA TYR A 639 -6.46 13.74 -16.17
C TYR A 639 -6.90 14.20 -14.76
N LYS A 640 -5.97 14.65 -13.91
CA LYS A 640 -6.28 15.06 -12.53
C LYS A 640 -6.79 16.49 -12.41
N LYS A 641 -6.68 17.30 -13.46
CA LYS A 641 -7.02 18.73 -13.43
C LYS A 641 -7.85 19.10 -14.66
N LYS A 642 -9.15 19.25 -14.46
CA LYS A 642 -10.07 19.84 -15.43
C LYS A 642 -9.86 21.35 -15.50
N LYS A 643 -10.02 21.94 -16.68
CA LYS A 643 -9.98 23.41 -16.86
C LYS A 643 -11.17 24.13 -16.23
#